data_AF-A0A293MSQ6-F1
#
_entry.id   AF-A0A293MSQ6-F1
#
_cell.length_a   1.000
_cell.length_b   1.000
_cell.length_c   1.000
_cell.angle_alpha   90.00
_cell.angle_beta   90.00
_cell.angle_gamma   90.00
#
_symmetry.space_group_name_H-M   'P 1'
#
loop_
_entity.id
_entity.type
_entity.pdbx_description
1 polymer ?
#
loop_
_entity_poly.entity_id
_entity_poly.type
_entity_poly.pdbx_seq_one_letter_code
_entity_poly.pdbx_strand_id
1 'polypeptide(L)'
;MEGVPRKLEIYSYPSLDLLYTLVVNNFCLLATLSGTKEEFCLIEGVSDNEKNVVNELRIRLVCESLPEIRLATLMKKQKFSEAEEFALLFGIPVEEVHWQHFFYLLEKLGPYSSGTDEVEQVAPIDSIACLIQKLPDKLRAAQCCIDAVPANPSFARQLFEFLQEHASTLSNLSNTKYDSLHAEISSILNRVATFELMHADDSKWLTFLKADFLEAMCMLFNAENISRALLVWMRHCDQMNLTRESVCRILNSIPVTMTAAQIIDWFSGGFLSSVLCWAHDAMEDICQWTINKVVMMEVGEKSAWPSSALQLLNVIPEFYEELRSNPTLMTVQSWIAVHSIPRLVTTKNSPFYRLYHLLADLRSLEVLWNKHQCYLSLQELQNPDQQEVIFSILDCITTHGAVSKVIQDFLLPYLKTRNQDASEVLSAYVDEILISSPFTWWHWESAPWEDKVTAVTKFITSPNTLLECIDKILAQAPVPWSKGIEALASEAPALGSEAYKQVSAQRRVMRVKLILRNYNLRNFNCMVLSDMTTIIRNILLSGKPTSLEDALEVVKNIQIVTQDDVYMWHLQSAFLSSNVDSFADSFQSLPESIIDKVGPRLANFGWLYLSRYHDIYSPKMDGIAESCIYLLNTLHERTADEIFGKRRDQLRQMHRLHKEFDIKDHPSDVAFVQARHAVLEKSFKNFINAQNNECAEMLCKKLLAVGNTLKLDRQATIETLIPSALKVRQYNVARILFRTLLNGNKVGASIVSLLKEMFCTCEDVLTLASDLHCCASQVLSVAPRDAIKESIEICQWADFLLQVHNASLPDKMSGTADLYLTWGLSYMYEAQGFVLEKCSTENTIRALARVIWLPPMDTDELHTIFTEAFTGVHSQLSQKAQTEMCLQLCSVANQHNARDIASQQLECEISRHEKEALKAMVMRATTQKHIDFVFVAGLFNGLPPSEAL
;
A
#
# COMPACT_ATOMS: atom_id res chain seq x y z
N MET A 1 -129.43 -76.46 -6.47
CA MET A 1 -128.95 -76.11 -5.11
C MET A 1 -127.80 -75.14 -5.30
N GLU A 2 -128.00 -73.92 -4.83
CA GLU A 2 -127.08 -72.79 -4.99
C GLU A 2 -125.72 -73.03 -4.34
N GLY A 3 -124.70 -72.41 -4.94
CA GLY A 3 -123.27 -72.47 -4.68
C GLY A 3 -122.81 -72.58 -3.24
N VAL A 4 -122.21 -73.72 -2.91
CA VAL A 4 -121.23 -73.80 -1.82
C VAL A 4 -119.83 -73.71 -2.47
N PRO A 5 -119.03 -72.68 -2.17
CA PRO A 5 -117.69 -72.54 -2.73
C PRO A 5 -116.79 -73.69 -2.23
N ARG A 6 -115.98 -74.27 -3.13
CA ARG A 6 -115.00 -75.32 -2.77
C ARG A 6 -113.98 -74.74 -1.79
N LYS A 7 -113.63 -75.49 -0.74
CA LYS A 7 -112.64 -75.08 0.26
C LYS A 7 -111.55 -76.13 0.38
N LEU A 8 -110.31 -75.67 0.51
CA LEU A 8 -109.18 -76.44 1.01
C LEU A 8 -109.11 -76.20 2.51
N GLU A 9 -109.13 -77.26 3.30
CA GLU A 9 -109.04 -77.21 4.76
C GLU A 9 -107.87 -78.07 5.21
N ILE A 10 -107.01 -77.49 6.05
CA ILE A 10 -105.86 -78.16 6.66
C ILE A 10 -106.19 -78.36 8.13
N TYR A 11 -106.11 -79.61 8.58
CA TYR A 11 -106.39 -80.01 9.95
C TYR A 11 -105.11 -80.46 10.64
N SER A 12 -104.99 -80.17 11.94
CA SER A 12 -103.95 -80.74 12.78
C SER A 12 -104.24 -82.23 13.04
N TYR A 13 -103.20 -83.07 13.10
CA TYR A 13 -103.32 -84.46 13.53
C TYR A 13 -102.52 -84.67 14.83
N PRO A 14 -103.05 -85.35 15.87
CA PRO A 14 -104.32 -86.08 15.92
C PRO A 14 -105.53 -85.26 16.41
N SER A 15 -105.36 -83.99 16.79
CA SER A 15 -106.45 -83.21 17.43
C SER A 15 -107.60 -82.86 16.49
N LEU A 16 -107.41 -82.96 15.16
CA LEU A 16 -108.38 -82.62 14.11
C LEU A 16 -108.90 -81.18 14.22
N ASP A 17 -108.11 -80.29 14.78
CA ASP A 17 -108.42 -78.87 14.83
C ASP A 17 -108.17 -78.26 13.46
N LEU A 18 -109.10 -77.42 12.99
CA LEU A 18 -108.96 -76.73 11.72
C LEU A 18 -107.87 -75.65 11.84
N LEU A 19 -106.72 -75.88 11.20
CA LEU A 19 -105.57 -74.96 11.23
C LEU A 19 -105.68 -73.86 10.16
N TYR A 20 -106.20 -74.19 8.98
CA TYR A 20 -106.27 -73.26 7.86
C TYR A 20 -107.40 -73.62 6.90
N THR A 21 -108.10 -72.60 6.38
CA THR A 21 -109.14 -72.77 5.37
C THR A 21 -108.96 -71.75 4.27
N LEU A 22 -109.05 -72.20 3.03
CA LEU A 22 -108.92 -71.38 1.83
C LEU A 22 -110.03 -71.71 0.86
N VAL A 23 -110.74 -70.70 0.36
CA VAL A 23 -111.70 -70.87 -0.72
C VAL A 23 -110.93 -71.03 -2.03
N VAL A 24 -111.14 -72.14 -2.72
CA VAL A 24 -110.43 -72.50 -3.96
C VAL A 24 -111.39 -72.52 -5.14
N ASN A 25 -110.87 -72.23 -6.34
CA ASN A 25 -111.70 -72.25 -7.56
C ASN A 25 -112.14 -73.68 -7.90
N ASN A 26 -113.18 -73.83 -8.73
CA ASN A 26 -113.68 -75.14 -9.16
C ASN A 26 -112.60 -75.97 -9.89
N PHE A 27 -111.65 -75.30 -10.54
CA PHE A 27 -110.49 -75.91 -11.22
C PHE A 27 -109.26 -75.94 -10.30
N CYS A 28 -109.29 -76.73 -9.23
CA CYS A 28 -108.16 -76.92 -8.33
C CYS A 28 -107.65 -78.37 -8.34
N LEU A 29 -106.33 -78.54 -8.42
CA LEU A 29 -105.64 -79.82 -8.28
C LEU A 29 -104.64 -79.74 -7.13
N LEU A 30 -104.72 -80.69 -6.21
CA LEU A 30 -103.66 -80.90 -5.22
C LEU A 30 -102.65 -81.86 -5.84
N ALA A 31 -101.42 -81.39 -6.07
CA ALA A 31 -100.34 -82.19 -6.61
C ALA A 31 -99.25 -82.37 -5.55
N THR A 32 -98.76 -83.59 -5.42
CA THR A 32 -97.58 -83.89 -4.62
C THR A 32 -96.35 -83.72 -5.51
N LEU A 33 -95.39 -82.90 -5.09
CA LEU A 33 -94.11 -82.84 -5.78
C LEU A 33 -93.33 -84.11 -5.45
N SER A 34 -93.04 -84.93 -6.47
CA SER A 34 -92.32 -86.19 -6.29
C SER A 34 -90.88 -85.93 -5.85
N GLY A 35 -90.62 -86.02 -4.54
CA GLY A 35 -89.28 -85.95 -3.95
C GLY A 35 -89.24 -85.85 -2.43
N THR A 36 -90.22 -85.19 -1.80
CA THR A 36 -90.32 -84.99 -0.35
C THR A 36 -91.75 -85.31 0.09
N LYS A 37 -91.92 -86.17 1.10
CA LYS A 37 -93.26 -86.66 1.54
C LYS A 37 -94.11 -85.59 2.25
N GLU A 38 -93.62 -84.36 2.37
CA GLU A 38 -94.14 -83.32 3.27
C GLU A 38 -94.48 -81.99 2.55
N GLU A 39 -94.37 -81.93 1.22
CA GLU A 39 -94.72 -80.72 0.45
C GLU A 39 -95.78 -81.04 -0.62
N PHE A 40 -96.90 -80.33 -0.56
CA PHE A 40 -97.94 -80.40 -1.58
C PHE A 40 -98.16 -79.03 -2.20
N CYS A 41 -98.41 -79.00 -3.50
CA CYS A 41 -98.78 -77.77 -4.21
C CYS A 41 -100.26 -77.80 -4.57
N LEU A 42 -100.91 -76.67 -4.34
CA LEU A 42 -102.24 -76.40 -4.84
C LEU A 42 -102.09 -75.67 -6.17
N ILE A 43 -102.55 -76.30 -7.24
CA ILE A 43 -102.59 -75.72 -8.58
C ILE A 43 -104.04 -75.31 -8.87
N GLU A 44 -104.28 -74.02 -8.99
CA GLU A 44 -105.60 -73.45 -9.30
C GLU A 44 -105.62 -72.86 -10.71
N GLY A 45 -106.61 -73.23 -11.52
CA GLY A 45 -106.93 -72.54 -12.75
C GLY A 45 -107.90 -71.38 -12.48
N VAL A 46 -107.51 -70.15 -12.81
CA VAL A 46 -108.37 -68.96 -12.73
C VAL A 46 -109.01 -68.72 -14.10
N SER A 47 -110.33 -68.53 -14.10
CA SER A 47 -111.13 -68.27 -15.31
C SER A 47 -111.94 -67.00 -15.07
N ASP A 48 -111.81 -66.03 -15.97
CA ASP A 48 -112.45 -64.71 -15.84
C ASP A 48 -113.86 -64.64 -16.45
N ASN A 49 -114.36 -65.71 -17.10
CA ASN A 49 -115.65 -65.69 -17.81
C ASN A 49 -116.49 -66.94 -17.52
N GLU A 50 -117.83 -66.81 -17.53
CA GLU A 50 -118.83 -67.89 -17.35
C GLU A 50 -118.76 -69.02 -18.40
N LYS A 51 -117.78 -68.99 -19.31
CA LYS A 51 -117.42 -70.09 -20.22
C LYS A 51 -116.14 -70.72 -19.68
N ASN A 52 -116.25 -71.89 -19.03
CA ASN A 52 -115.20 -72.75 -18.44
C ASN A 52 -113.86 -72.87 -19.23
N VAL A 53 -113.08 -71.80 -19.34
CA VAL A 53 -111.76 -71.76 -19.99
C VAL A 53 -110.76 -71.14 -19.01
N VAL A 54 -109.70 -71.89 -18.67
CA VAL A 54 -108.66 -71.46 -17.71
C VAL A 54 -107.67 -70.51 -18.39
N ASN A 55 -107.54 -69.28 -17.89
CA ASN A 55 -106.66 -68.24 -18.44
C ASN A 55 -105.33 -68.11 -17.68
N GLU A 56 -105.33 -68.33 -16.36
CA GLU A 56 -104.15 -68.23 -15.51
C GLU A 56 -104.04 -69.49 -14.63
N LEU A 57 -102.81 -69.95 -14.40
CA LEU A 57 -102.52 -71.12 -13.56
C LEU A 57 -101.72 -70.66 -12.34
N ARG A 58 -102.37 -70.65 -11.18
CA ARG A 58 -101.80 -70.22 -9.90
C ARG A 58 -101.29 -71.43 -9.13
N ILE A 59 -99.99 -71.47 -8.86
CA ILE A 59 -99.36 -72.54 -8.08
C ILE A 59 -99.04 -72.00 -6.69
N ARG A 60 -99.64 -72.58 -5.66
CA ARG A 60 -99.36 -72.28 -4.25
C ARG A 60 -98.67 -73.48 -3.62
N LEU A 61 -97.43 -73.30 -3.16
CA LEU A 61 -96.71 -74.32 -2.41
C LEU A 61 -97.14 -74.28 -0.94
N VAL A 62 -97.47 -75.43 -0.37
CA VAL A 62 -97.72 -75.60 1.06
C VAL A 62 -96.58 -76.44 1.63
N CYS A 63 -95.81 -75.84 2.52
CA CYS A 63 -94.70 -76.48 3.21
C CYS A 63 -94.89 -76.36 4.73
N GLU A 64 -94.67 -77.44 5.46
CA GLU A 64 -94.56 -77.41 6.91
C GLU A 64 -93.15 -76.91 7.27
N SER A 65 -93.06 -75.72 7.89
CA SER A 65 -91.77 -75.17 8.34
C SER A 65 -91.93 -74.54 9.70
N LEU A 66 -90.91 -74.70 10.55
CA LEU A 66 -90.81 -73.95 11.80
C LEU A 66 -90.78 -72.44 11.49
N PRO A 67 -91.62 -71.63 12.16
CA PRO A 67 -91.69 -70.18 11.96
C PRO A 67 -90.31 -69.49 11.99
N GLU A 68 -89.38 -69.94 12.83
CA GLU A 68 -88.03 -69.38 12.96
C GLU A 68 -87.19 -69.54 11.67
N ILE A 69 -87.30 -70.68 10.99
CA ILE A 69 -86.57 -70.96 9.74
C ILE A 69 -87.12 -70.11 8.59
N ARG A 70 -88.44 -69.91 8.56
CA ARG A 70 -89.09 -69.04 7.58
C ARG A 70 -88.72 -67.59 7.79
N LEU A 71 -88.68 -67.12 9.04
CA LEU A 71 -88.23 -65.77 9.39
C LEU A 71 -86.76 -65.56 8.99
N ALA A 72 -85.87 -66.51 9.30
CA ALA A 72 -84.47 -66.45 8.87
C ALA A 72 -84.32 -66.38 7.33
N THR A 73 -85.22 -67.03 6.59
CA THR A 73 -85.26 -66.95 5.12
C THR A 73 -85.74 -65.59 4.64
N LEU A 74 -86.73 -64.98 5.29
CA LEU A 74 -87.20 -63.62 4.97
C LEU A 74 -86.12 -62.56 5.25
N MET A 75 -85.40 -62.69 6.37
CA MET A 75 -84.26 -61.83 6.70
C MET A 75 -83.12 -61.98 5.69
N LYS A 76 -82.76 -63.21 5.29
CA LYS A 76 -81.76 -63.44 4.21
C LYS A 76 -82.19 -62.87 2.86
N LYS A 77 -83.49 -62.83 2.59
CA LYS A 77 -84.06 -62.24 1.37
C LYS A 77 -84.26 -60.72 1.45
N GLN A 78 -83.82 -60.07 2.53
CA GLN A 78 -83.92 -58.62 2.77
C GLN A 78 -85.36 -58.07 2.74
N LYS A 79 -86.35 -58.93 3.01
CA LYS A 79 -87.77 -58.55 3.07
C LYS A 79 -88.20 -58.23 4.50
N PHE A 80 -87.70 -57.11 5.04
CA PHE A 80 -87.83 -56.80 6.47
C PHE A 80 -89.25 -56.43 6.92
N SER A 81 -90.08 -55.83 6.05
CA SER A 81 -91.49 -55.53 6.35
C SER A 81 -92.33 -56.80 6.47
N GLU A 82 -92.20 -57.70 5.50
CA GLU A 82 -92.83 -59.04 5.54
C GLU A 82 -92.32 -59.85 6.75
N ALA A 83 -91.05 -59.70 7.12
CA ALA A 83 -90.47 -60.35 8.30
C ALA A 83 -91.02 -59.81 9.63
N GLU A 84 -91.26 -58.49 9.74
CA GLU A 84 -91.87 -57.86 10.92
C GLU A 84 -93.32 -58.32 11.11
N GLU A 85 -94.13 -58.32 10.04
CA GLU A 85 -95.51 -58.85 10.06
C GLU A 85 -95.53 -60.35 10.40
N PHE A 86 -94.61 -61.13 9.81
CA PHE A 86 -94.48 -62.56 10.08
C PHE A 86 -94.08 -62.83 11.54
N ALA A 87 -93.12 -62.10 12.09
CA ALA A 87 -92.71 -62.24 13.49
C ALA A 87 -93.88 -61.96 14.45
N LEU A 88 -94.67 -60.91 14.19
CA LEU A 88 -95.88 -60.58 14.96
C LEU A 88 -96.96 -61.67 14.87
N LEU A 89 -97.21 -62.21 13.68
CA LEU A 89 -98.21 -63.26 13.45
C LEU A 89 -97.89 -64.57 14.19
N PHE A 90 -96.60 -64.91 14.32
CA PHE A 90 -96.14 -66.16 14.93
C PHE A 90 -95.61 -65.98 16.37
N GLY A 91 -95.71 -64.78 16.95
CA GLY A 91 -95.27 -64.51 18.32
C GLY A 91 -93.75 -64.60 18.53
N ILE A 92 -92.96 -64.43 17.48
CA ILE A 92 -91.48 -64.41 17.55
C ILE A 92 -91.03 -62.98 17.93
N PRO A 93 -90.01 -62.80 18.80
CA PRO A 93 -89.50 -61.47 19.12
C PRO A 93 -89.01 -60.75 17.85
N VAL A 94 -89.58 -59.57 17.59
CA VAL A 94 -89.28 -58.73 16.42
C VAL A 94 -87.90 -58.06 16.52
N GLU A 95 -87.29 -58.08 17.72
CA GLU A 95 -86.00 -57.45 18.01
C GLU A 95 -84.89 -57.88 17.04
N GLU A 96 -84.80 -59.18 16.71
CA GLU A 96 -83.78 -59.69 15.78
C GLU A 96 -84.03 -59.18 14.35
N VAL A 97 -85.30 -59.04 13.94
CA VAL A 97 -85.66 -58.46 12.63
C VAL A 97 -85.24 -56.99 12.56
N HIS A 98 -85.47 -56.23 13.65
CA HIS A 98 -85.05 -54.83 13.74
C HIS A 98 -83.53 -54.68 13.74
N TRP A 99 -82.79 -55.54 14.46
CA TRP A 99 -81.32 -55.55 14.45
C TRP A 99 -80.75 -55.89 13.07
N GLN A 100 -81.28 -56.92 12.39
CA GLN A 100 -80.83 -57.30 11.04
C GLN A 100 -81.16 -56.21 10.01
N HIS A 101 -82.33 -55.57 10.11
CA HIS A 101 -82.68 -54.42 9.27
C HIS A 101 -81.74 -53.25 9.53
N PHE A 102 -81.45 -52.95 10.80
CA PHE A 102 -80.52 -51.89 11.20
C PHE A 102 -79.10 -52.13 10.68
N PHE A 103 -78.54 -53.35 10.83
CA PHE A 103 -77.22 -53.68 10.30
C PHE A 103 -77.15 -53.63 8.77
N TYR A 104 -78.21 -54.05 8.07
CA TYR A 104 -78.29 -53.93 6.61
C TYR A 104 -78.24 -52.48 6.15
N LEU A 105 -78.95 -51.58 6.83
CA LEU A 105 -78.92 -50.16 6.51
C LEU A 105 -77.56 -49.52 6.84
N LEU A 106 -76.91 -49.93 7.94
CA LEU A 106 -75.55 -49.48 8.27
C LEU A 106 -74.51 -49.97 7.24
N GLU A 107 -74.63 -51.20 6.74
CA GLU A 107 -73.72 -51.73 5.71
C GLU A 107 -73.83 -50.96 4.39
N LYS A 108 -75.04 -50.51 4.02
CA LYS A 108 -75.25 -49.61 2.88
C LYS A 108 -74.60 -48.23 3.05
N LEU A 109 -74.43 -47.76 4.29
CA LEU A 109 -73.77 -46.48 4.59
C LEU A 109 -72.23 -46.57 4.59
N GLY A 110 -71.68 -47.78 4.65
CA GLY A 110 -70.25 -48.02 4.67
C GLY A 110 -69.55 -47.72 3.33
N PRO A 111 -68.21 -47.61 3.32
CA PRO A 111 -67.42 -47.19 2.16
C PRO A 111 -67.40 -48.17 0.97
N TYR A 112 -67.96 -49.37 1.13
CA TYR A 112 -67.98 -50.42 0.11
C TYR A 112 -69.34 -50.57 -0.61
N SER A 113 -70.30 -49.68 -0.36
CA SER A 113 -71.57 -49.67 -1.11
C SER A 113 -71.31 -49.28 -2.56
N SER A 114 -71.29 -50.30 -3.41
CA SER A 114 -71.10 -50.17 -4.85
C SER A 114 -72.46 -50.03 -5.51
N GLY A 115 -72.74 -48.86 -6.09
CA GLY A 115 -73.82 -48.72 -7.08
C GLY A 115 -74.72 -47.50 -6.87
N THR A 116 -74.47 -46.49 -7.70
CA THR A 116 -75.47 -45.83 -8.55
C THR A 116 -76.93 -45.91 -8.08
N ASP A 117 -77.40 -44.89 -7.37
CA ASP A 117 -78.69 -44.23 -7.58
C ASP A 117 -78.80 -43.04 -6.60
N GLU A 118 -78.72 -41.82 -7.12
CA GLU A 118 -78.76 -40.57 -6.34
C GLU A 118 -80.12 -40.31 -5.65
N VAL A 119 -81.13 -41.14 -5.92
CA VAL A 119 -82.52 -40.92 -5.45
C VAL A 119 -82.85 -41.70 -4.18
N GLU A 120 -82.12 -42.77 -3.83
CA GLU A 120 -82.38 -43.56 -2.61
C GLU A 120 -81.59 -43.09 -1.38
N GLN A 121 -80.67 -42.13 -1.52
CA GLN A 121 -79.74 -41.79 -0.43
C GLN A 121 -80.36 -40.98 0.72
N VAL A 122 -81.54 -40.36 0.54
CA VAL A 122 -82.25 -39.59 1.59
C VAL A 122 -83.14 -40.49 2.46
N ALA A 123 -83.61 -41.63 1.92
CA ALA A 123 -84.51 -42.58 2.61
C ALA A 123 -83.90 -43.43 3.76
N PRO A 124 -82.58 -43.66 3.89
CA PRO A 124 -82.06 -44.54 4.93
C PRO A 124 -82.00 -43.86 6.30
N ILE A 125 -81.86 -42.53 6.41
CA ILE A 125 -81.71 -41.86 7.72
C ILE A 125 -83.00 -41.92 8.53
N ASP A 126 -84.14 -41.53 7.96
CA ASP A 126 -85.43 -41.58 8.65
C ASP A 126 -85.79 -43.01 9.04
N SER A 127 -85.44 -43.99 8.19
CA SER A 127 -85.62 -45.41 8.51
C SER A 127 -84.69 -45.90 9.63
N ILE A 128 -83.42 -45.46 9.66
CA ILE A 128 -82.47 -45.77 10.73
C ILE A 128 -82.91 -45.11 12.03
N ALA A 129 -83.33 -43.85 11.99
CA ALA A 129 -83.88 -43.10 13.11
C ALA A 129 -85.12 -43.81 13.70
N CYS A 130 -86.04 -44.27 12.84
CA CYS A 130 -87.21 -45.03 13.25
C CYS A 130 -86.82 -46.39 13.88
N LEU A 131 -85.85 -47.10 13.32
CA LEU A 131 -85.36 -48.38 13.87
C LEU A 131 -84.65 -48.19 15.21
N ILE A 132 -83.83 -47.15 15.38
CA ILE A 132 -83.17 -46.82 16.65
C ILE A 132 -84.22 -46.58 17.75
N GLN A 133 -85.35 -45.95 17.43
CA GLN A 133 -86.45 -45.78 18.38
C GLN A 133 -87.14 -47.09 18.78
N LYS A 134 -87.21 -48.06 17.85
CA LYS A 134 -87.83 -49.39 18.07
C LYS A 134 -86.91 -50.37 18.81
N LEU A 135 -85.59 -50.19 18.76
CA LEU A 135 -84.62 -51.09 19.39
C LEU A 135 -84.55 -50.90 20.93
N PRO A 136 -84.43 -51.99 21.72
CA PRO A 136 -84.39 -51.92 23.18
C PRO A 136 -83.06 -51.38 23.73
N ASP A 137 -81.93 -51.72 23.10
CA ASP A 137 -80.59 -51.27 23.51
C ASP A 137 -80.10 -50.12 22.64
N LYS A 138 -80.52 -48.91 23.03
CA LYS A 138 -80.20 -47.66 22.33
C LYS A 138 -78.71 -47.30 22.40
N LEU A 139 -78.00 -47.69 23.47
CA LEU A 139 -76.57 -47.44 23.62
C LEU A 139 -75.76 -48.29 22.64
N ARG A 140 -76.12 -49.57 22.49
CA ARG A 140 -75.52 -50.44 21.48
C ARG A 140 -75.81 -49.96 20.06
N ALA A 141 -77.03 -49.50 19.79
CA ALA A 141 -77.39 -48.96 18.48
C ALA A 141 -76.54 -47.73 18.11
N ALA A 142 -76.34 -46.80 19.06
CA ALA A 142 -75.49 -45.64 18.87
C ALA A 142 -74.01 -46.03 18.65
N GLN A 143 -73.48 -46.99 19.41
CA GLN A 143 -72.11 -47.49 19.22
C GLN A 143 -71.94 -48.12 17.83
N CYS A 144 -72.90 -48.92 17.37
CA CYS A 144 -72.85 -49.51 16.02
C CYS A 144 -72.89 -48.44 14.91
N CYS A 145 -73.55 -47.30 15.12
CA CYS A 145 -73.51 -46.18 14.17
C CYS A 145 -72.12 -45.52 14.11
N ILE A 146 -71.43 -45.41 15.24
CA ILE A 146 -70.04 -44.92 15.32
C ILE A 146 -69.11 -45.87 14.57
N ASP A 147 -69.26 -47.18 14.77
CA ASP A 147 -68.43 -48.21 14.16
C ASP A 147 -68.65 -48.36 12.64
N ALA A 148 -69.84 -48.01 12.14
CA ALA A 148 -70.20 -48.14 10.73
C ALA A 148 -69.48 -47.14 9.79
N VAL A 149 -68.90 -46.06 10.34
CA VAL A 149 -68.11 -45.02 9.64
C VAL A 149 -68.74 -44.57 8.30
N PRO A 150 -69.67 -43.59 8.31
CA PRO A 150 -70.35 -43.13 7.10
C PRO A 150 -69.39 -42.53 6.07
N ALA A 151 -69.54 -42.94 4.81
CA ALA A 151 -68.64 -42.59 3.71
C ALA A 151 -68.74 -41.12 3.25
N ASN A 152 -69.84 -40.43 3.55
CA ASN A 152 -70.09 -39.05 3.12
C ASN A 152 -70.28 -38.12 4.34
N PRO A 153 -69.59 -36.97 4.39
CA PRO A 153 -69.62 -36.05 5.53
C PRO A 153 -71.00 -35.45 5.82
N SER A 154 -71.79 -35.18 4.79
CA SER A 154 -73.15 -34.62 4.94
C SER A 154 -74.11 -35.60 5.61
N PHE A 155 -74.01 -36.89 5.25
CA PHE A 155 -74.75 -37.97 5.91
C PHE A 155 -74.26 -38.22 7.33
N ALA A 156 -72.94 -38.15 7.55
CA ALA A 156 -72.35 -38.25 8.88
C ALA A 156 -72.93 -37.17 9.82
N ARG A 157 -73.00 -35.90 9.37
CA ARG A 157 -73.63 -34.83 10.14
C ARG A 157 -75.05 -35.18 10.54
N GLN A 158 -75.92 -35.48 9.57
CA GLN A 158 -77.35 -35.70 9.82
C GLN A 158 -77.59 -36.87 10.80
N LEU A 159 -76.85 -37.98 10.63
CA LEU A 159 -76.94 -39.14 11.51
C LEU A 159 -76.48 -38.82 12.94
N PHE A 160 -75.32 -38.16 13.09
CA PHE A 160 -74.78 -37.87 14.42
C PHE A 160 -75.49 -36.70 15.12
N GLU A 161 -76.06 -35.73 14.40
CA GLU A 161 -76.96 -34.71 14.95
C GLU A 161 -78.24 -35.35 15.49
N PHE A 162 -78.86 -36.25 14.72
CA PHE A 162 -79.99 -37.05 15.19
C PHE A 162 -79.63 -37.86 16.44
N LEU A 163 -78.47 -38.52 16.46
CA LEU A 163 -78.00 -39.26 17.64
C LEU A 163 -77.73 -38.34 18.83
N GLN A 164 -77.22 -37.13 18.63
CA GLN A 164 -76.99 -36.16 19.70
C GLN A 164 -78.32 -35.66 20.31
N GLU A 165 -79.29 -35.31 19.46
CA GLU A 165 -80.64 -34.92 19.88
C GLU A 165 -81.35 -36.09 20.57
N HIS A 166 -81.28 -37.29 20.00
CA HIS A 166 -81.89 -38.49 20.58
C HIS A 166 -81.23 -38.90 21.89
N ALA A 167 -79.91 -38.82 21.98
CA ALA A 167 -79.19 -39.15 23.21
C ALA A 167 -79.55 -38.17 24.33
N SER A 168 -79.74 -36.88 24.04
CA SER A 168 -80.19 -35.90 25.05
C SER A 168 -81.52 -36.28 25.73
N THR A 169 -82.40 -37.03 25.05
CA THR A 169 -83.66 -37.55 25.62
C THR A 169 -83.49 -38.77 26.54
N LEU A 170 -82.31 -39.40 26.53
CA LEU A 170 -81.96 -40.57 27.36
C LEU A 170 -81.26 -40.21 28.68
N SER A 171 -81.12 -38.91 28.98
CA SER A 171 -80.30 -38.29 30.04
C SER A 171 -80.66 -38.62 31.50
N ASN A 172 -81.52 -39.61 31.77
CA ASN A 172 -81.93 -39.97 33.12
C ASN A 172 -81.02 -40.99 33.85
N LEU A 173 -79.86 -41.35 33.29
CA LEU A 173 -78.90 -42.27 33.93
C LEU A 173 -77.47 -41.77 33.75
N SER A 174 -76.87 -41.19 34.80
CA SER A 174 -75.44 -40.87 34.84
C SER A 174 -74.63 -42.17 34.81
N ASN A 175 -74.20 -42.56 33.62
CA ASN A 175 -73.42 -43.75 33.38
C ASN A 175 -72.17 -43.30 32.62
N THR A 176 -70.97 -43.64 33.08
CA THR A 176 -69.69 -43.24 32.45
C THR A 176 -69.60 -43.60 30.96
N LYS A 177 -70.33 -44.64 30.55
CA LYS A 177 -70.46 -45.09 29.15
C LYS A 177 -71.28 -44.13 28.27
N TYR A 178 -72.23 -43.41 28.85
CA TYR A 178 -73.05 -42.43 28.12
C TYR A 178 -72.24 -41.14 27.89
N ASP A 179 -71.48 -40.69 28.90
CA ASP A 179 -70.61 -39.53 28.78
C ASP A 179 -69.49 -39.77 27.76
N SER A 180 -68.91 -40.97 27.72
CA SER A 180 -67.92 -41.34 26.70
C SER A 180 -68.51 -41.35 25.28
N LEU A 181 -69.72 -41.90 25.12
CA LEU A 181 -70.41 -41.97 23.83
C LEU A 181 -70.82 -40.56 23.35
N HIS A 182 -71.29 -39.69 24.24
CA HIS A 182 -71.56 -38.28 23.92
C HIS A 182 -70.31 -37.51 23.52
N ALA A 183 -69.18 -37.76 24.19
CA ALA A 183 -67.90 -37.17 23.82
C ALA A 183 -67.44 -37.64 22.44
N GLU A 184 -67.62 -38.92 22.11
CA GLU A 184 -67.31 -39.48 20.78
C GLU A 184 -68.21 -38.89 19.69
N ILE A 185 -69.53 -38.81 19.90
CA ILE A 185 -70.48 -38.19 18.96
C ILE A 185 -70.12 -36.71 18.74
N SER A 186 -69.88 -35.97 19.81
CA SER A 186 -69.52 -34.55 19.73
C SER A 186 -68.17 -34.35 19.05
N SER A 187 -67.21 -35.26 19.27
CA SER A 187 -65.93 -35.27 18.55
C SER A 187 -66.13 -35.47 17.05
N ILE A 188 -66.92 -36.46 16.63
CA ILE A 188 -67.21 -36.72 15.21
C ILE A 188 -67.91 -35.53 14.58
N LEU A 189 -68.92 -34.95 15.22
CA LEU A 189 -69.61 -33.75 14.74
C LEU A 189 -68.64 -32.56 14.58
N ASN A 190 -67.73 -32.36 15.54
CA ASN A 190 -66.69 -31.35 15.43
C ASN A 190 -65.72 -31.63 14.27
N ARG A 191 -65.38 -32.89 14.00
CA ARG A 191 -64.56 -33.29 12.85
C ARG A 191 -65.29 -33.02 11.52
N VAL A 192 -66.57 -33.37 11.41
CA VAL A 192 -67.39 -33.06 10.22
C VAL A 192 -67.44 -31.55 9.97
N ALA A 193 -67.74 -30.77 11.02
CA ALA A 193 -67.79 -29.31 10.92
C ALA A 193 -66.44 -28.70 10.50
N THR A 194 -65.33 -29.17 11.05
CA THR A 194 -63.99 -28.70 10.63
C THR A 194 -63.69 -29.09 9.18
N PHE A 195 -64.04 -30.30 8.76
CA PHE A 195 -63.80 -30.76 7.38
C PHE A 195 -64.52 -29.89 6.35
N GLU A 196 -65.77 -29.53 6.62
CA GLU A 196 -66.53 -28.65 5.74
C GLU A 196 -65.98 -27.22 5.72
N LEU A 197 -65.58 -26.68 6.87
CA LEU A 197 -64.93 -25.36 6.94
C LEU A 197 -63.59 -25.31 6.21
N MET A 198 -62.89 -26.44 6.07
CA MET A 198 -61.65 -26.51 5.30
C MET A 198 -61.89 -26.50 3.78
N HIS A 199 -63.12 -26.71 3.31
CA HIS A 199 -63.46 -26.90 1.89
C HIS A 199 -62.54 -27.93 1.21
N ALA A 200 -62.38 -29.10 1.84
CA ALA A 200 -61.58 -30.21 1.31
C ALA A 200 -62.41 -31.12 0.39
N ASP A 201 -61.75 -31.85 -0.53
CA ASP A 201 -62.43 -32.81 -1.41
C ASP A 201 -63.07 -33.93 -0.59
N ASP A 202 -64.34 -34.27 -0.85
CA ASP A 202 -65.07 -35.34 -0.13
C ASP A 202 -64.33 -36.69 -0.14
N SER A 203 -63.48 -36.93 -1.13
CA SER A 203 -62.61 -38.11 -1.22
C SER A 203 -61.62 -38.25 -0.05
N LYS A 204 -61.29 -37.14 0.62
CA LYS A 204 -60.36 -37.09 1.77
C LYS A 204 -61.05 -37.20 3.12
N TRP A 205 -62.39 -37.29 3.14
CA TRP A 205 -63.19 -37.36 4.37
C TRP A 205 -62.76 -38.50 5.28
N LEU A 206 -62.67 -39.72 4.76
CA LEU A 206 -62.30 -40.91 5.53
C LEU A 206 -60.88 -40.83 6.09
N THR A 207 -59.96 -40.21 5.36
CA THR A 207 -58.59 -39.95 5.82
C THR A 207 -58.57 -38.92 6.95
N PHE A 208 -59.36 -37.84 6.83
CA PHE A 208 -59.45 -36.80 7.85
C PHE A 208 -60.13 -37.28 9.14
N LEU A 209 -61.19 -38.08 9.02
CA LEU A 209 -61.91 -38.63 10.17
C LEU A 209 -61.01 -39.50 11.06
N LYS A 210 -60.04 -40.20 10.47
CA LYS A 210 -59.07 -41.05 11.19
C LYS A 210 -57.71 -40.36 11.43
N ALA A 211 -57.56 -39.10 11.03
CA ALA A 211 -56.27 -38.43 11.10
C ALA A 211 -55.83 -38.16 12.55
N ASP A 212 -54.51 -38.20 12.76
CA ASP A 212 -53.89 -37.53 13.90
C ASP A 212 -53.82 -36.03 13.60
N PHE A 213 -54.49 -35.21 14.42
CA PHE A 213 -54.54 -33.76 14.19
C PHE A 213 -53.20 -33.07 14.38
N LEU A 214 -52.28 -33.63 15.19
CA LEU A 214 -50.93 -33.11 15.31
C LEU A 214 -50.19 -33.26 13.97
N GLU A 215 -50.25 -34.45 13.38
CA GLU A 215 -49.61 -34.72 12.09
C GLU A 215 -50.28 -33.96 10.95
N ALA A 216 -51.61 -33.90 10.96
CA ALA A 216 -52.38 -33.13 9.98
C ALA A 216 -52.01 -31.65 10.03
N MET A 217 -51.87 -31.07 11.22
CA MET A 217 -51.43 -29.67 11.39
C MET A 217 -50.01 -29.46 10.87
N CYS A 218 -49.06 -30.34 11.20
CA CYS A 218 -47.69 -30.26 10.70
C CYS A 218 -47.64 -30.36 9.16
N MET A 219 -48.44 -31.25 8.56
CA MET A 219 -48.55 -31.38 7.11
C MET A 219 -49.15 -30.12 6.45
N LEU A 220 -50.19 -29.53 7.06
CA LEU A 220 -50.81 -28.30 6.57
C LEU A 220 -49.85 -27.11 6.65
N PHE A 221 -49.05 -27.02 7.71
CA PHE A 221 -47.99 -26.02 7.80
C PHE A 221 -46.92 -26.25 6.73
N ASN A 222 -46.39 -27.46 6.58
CA ASN A 222 -45.41 -27.76 5.52
C ASN A 222 -45.94 -27.50 4.09
N ALA A 223 -47.26 -27.58 3.89
CA ALA A 223 -47.94 -27.23 2.64
C ALA A 223 -48.32 -25.73 2.52
N GLU A 224 -47.79 -24.88 3.40
CA GLU A 224 -48.04 -23.43 3.50
C GLU A 224 -49.51 -23.02 3.66
N ASN A 225 -50.37 -23.92 4.14
CA ASN A 225 -51.79 -23.66 4.34
C ASN A 225 -52.10 -23.23 5.78
N ILE A 226 -51.61 -22.04 6.14
CA ILE A 226 -51.61 -21.50 7.51
C ILE A 226 -53.03 -21.40 8.07
N SER A 227 -53.99 -20.85 7.32
CA SER A 227 -55.37 -20.65 7.79
C SER A 227 -56.06 -21.96 8.17
N ARG A 228 -55.84 -23.04 7.39
CA ARG A 228 -56.41 -24.36 7.71
C ARG A 228 -55.72 -25.00 8.92
N ALA A 229 -54.39 -24.87 9.05
CA ALA A 229 -53.68 -25.36 10.23
C ALA A 229 -54.15 -24.66 11.52
N LEU A 230 -54.32 -23.34 11.49
CA LEU A 230 -54.85 -22.57 12.62
C LEU A 230 -56.31 -22.94 12.94
N LEU A 231 -57.14 -23.20 11.92
CA LEU A 231 -58.51 -23.69 12.13
C LEU A 231 -58.54 -25.06 12.83
N VAL A 232 -57.65 -25.98 12.43
CA VAL A 232 -57.52 -27.30 13.08
C VAL A 232 -57.12 -27.12 14.54
N TRP A 233 -56.15 -26.24 14.83
CA TRP A 233 -55.76 -25.93 16.21
C TRP A 233 -56.94 -25.39 17.03
N MET A 234 -57.61 -24.35 16.56
CA MET A 234 -58.70 -23.69 17.30
C MET A 234 -59.88 -24.62 17.63
N ARG A 235 -60.09 -25.69 16.85
CA ARG A 235 -61.23 -26.60 17.02
C ARG A 235 -60.88 -27.94 17.66
N HIS A 236 -59.62 -28.39 17.57
CA HIS A 236 -59.21 -29.74 17.96
C HIS A 236 -57.98 -29.78 18.87
N CYS A 237 -57.54 -28.65 19.45
CA CYS A 237 -56.38 -28.63 20.37
C CYS A 237 -56.55 -29.58 21.57
N ASP A 238 -57.75 -29.73 22.13
CA ASP A 238 -58.03 -30.62 23.26
C ASP A 238 -57.86 -32.11 22.92
N GLN A 239 -57.92 -32.48 21.63
CA GLN A 239 -57.71 -33.85 21.16
C GLN A 239 -56.23 -34.15 20.88
N MET A 240 -55.36 -33.14 20.93
CA MET A 240 -53.93 -33.30 20.71
C MET A 240 -53.24 -33.58 22.05
N ASN A 241 -52.49 -34.68 22.12
CA ASN A 241 -51.64 -34.96 23.27
C ASN A 241 -50.38 -34.10 23.21
N LEU A 242 -50.42 -32.89 23.78
CA LEU A 242 -49.27 -31.99 23.80
C LEU A 242 -48.19 -32.49 24.77
N THR A 243 -47.07 -32.93 24.20
CA THR A 243 -45.79 -33.17 24.88
C THR A 243 -44.75 -32.15 24.41
N ARG A 244 -43.63 -32.03 25.12
CA ARG A 244 -42.49 -31.19 24.69
C ARG A 244 -42.05 -31.47 23.26
N GLU A 245 -41.95 -32.75 22.87
CA GLU A 245 -41.58 -33.16 21.52
C GLU A 245 -42.61 -32.74 20.47
N SER A 246 -43.91 -32.87 20.77
CA SER A 246 -44.98 -32.45 19.86
C SER A 246 -44.96 -30.94 19.61
N VAL A 247 -44.70 -30.13 20.65
CA VAL A 247 -44.59 -28.66 20.52
C VAL A 247 -43.41 -28.30 19.63
N CYS A 248 -42.24 -28.92 19.83
CA CYS A 248 -41.09 -28.73 18.96
C CYS A 248 -41.38 -29.14 17.51
N ARG A 249 -42.11 -30.24 17.28
CA ARG A 249 -42.55 -30.64 15.92
C ARG A 249 -43.44 -29.58 15.28
N ILE A 250 -44.41 -29.04 16.01
CA ILE A 250 -45.27 -27.96 15.53
C ILE A 250 -44.42 -26.73 15.17
N LEU A 251 -43.58 -26.25 16.08
CA LEU A 251 -42.74 -25.06 15.87
C LEU A 251 -41.82 -25.19 14.66
N ASN A 252 -41.24 -26.37 14.44
CA ASN A 252 -40.36 -26.63 13.29
C ASN A 252 -41.12 -26.76 11.96
N SER A 253 -42.42 -27.04 11.99
CA SER A 253 -43.25 -27.11 10.79
C SER A 253 -43.74 -25.74 10.31
N ILE A 254 -43.69 -24.70 11.17
CA ILE A 254 -44.19 -23.36 10.84
C ILE A 254 -43.45 -22.79 9.62
N PRO A 255 -44.16 -22.36 8.56
CA PRO A 255 -43.55 -21.78 7.38
C PRO A 255 -42.80 -20.49 7.67
N VAL A 256 -41.73 -20.25 6.92
CA VAL A 256 -41.01 -18.97 6.95
C VAL A 256 -41.93 -17.83 6.49
N THR A 257 -42.87 -18.11 5.59
CA THR A 257 -43.88 -17.17 5.04
C THR A 257 -44.91 -16.68 6.05
N MET A 258 -45.05 -17.34 7.21
CA MET A 258 -45.97 -16.89 8.26
C MET A 258 -45.48 -15.59 8.88
N THR A 259 -46.33 -14.55 8.82
CA THR A 259 -46.05 -13.20 9.28
C THR A 259 -46.06 -13.10 10.80
N ALA A 260 -45.32 -12.14 11.36
CA ALA A 260 -45.32 -11.89 12.81
C ALA A 260 -46.73 -11.67 13.39
N ALA A 261 -47.60 -10.91 12.70
CA ALA A 261 -48.98 -10.65 13.15
C ALA A 261 -49.79 -11.94 13.33
N GLN A 262 -49.70 -12.87 12.37
CA GLN A 262 -50.41 -14.16 12.45
C GLN A 262 -49.87 -15.03 13.61
N ILE A 263 -48.57 -14.95 13.90
CA ILE A 263 -47.96 -15.68 15.01
C ILE A 263 -48.40 -15.06 16.34
N ILE A 264 -48.40 -13.72 16.43
CA ILE A 264 -48.87 -12.99 17.61
C ILE A 264 -50.33 -13.35 17.92
N ASP A 265 -51.20 -13.30 16.91
CA ASP A 265 -52.62 -13.63 17.06
C ASP A 265 -52.83 -15.08 17.51
N TRP A 266 -52.03 -16.02 17.00
CA TRP A 266 -52.14 -17.43 17.39
C TRP A 266 -51.56 -17.71 18.78
N PHE A 267 -50.41 -17.12 19.10
CA PHE A 267 -49.76 -17.26 20.42
C PHE A 267 -50.65 -16.70 21.53
N SER A 268 -51.18 -15.49 21.32
CA SER A 268 -52.13 -14.86 22.25
C SER A 268 -53.50 -15.53 22.25
N GLY A 269 -53.97 -16.03 21.10
CA GLY A 269 -55.27 -16.68 20.90
C GLY A 269 -55.44 -18.06 21.55
N GLY A 270 -54.43 -18.55 22.29
CA GLY A 270 -54.57 -19.73 23.15
C GLY A 270 -53.43 -20.73 23.05
N PHE A 271 -52.51 -20.62 22.07
CA PHE A 271 -51.39 -21.57 21.95
C PHE A 271 -50.49 -21.58 23.18
N LEU A 272 -50.09 -20.40 23.67
CA LEU A 272 -49.26 -20.30 24.88
C LEU A 272 -49.98 -20.85 26.12
N SER A 273 -51.28 -20.58 26.25
CA SER A 273 -52.13 -21.12 27.32
C SER A 273 -52.17 -22.64 27.32
N SER A 274 -52.40 -23.25 26.15
CA SER A 274 -52.43 -24.70 25.99
C SER A 274 -51.08 -25.36 26.32
N VAL A 275 -49.98 -24.79 25.82
CA VAL A 275 -48.64 -25.33 26.11
C VAL A 275 -48.29 -25.18 27.59
N LEU A 276 -48.61 -24.05 28.22
CA LEU A 276 -48.36 -23.87 29.65
C LEU A 276 -49.16 -24.85 30.53
N CYS A 277 -50.39 -25.22 30.11
CA CYS A 277 -51.23 -26.17 30.83
C CYS A 277 -50.78 -27.62 30.67
N TRP A 278 -50.36 -28.03 29.47
CA TRP A 278 -50.13 -29.44 29.15
C TRP A 278 -48.65 -29.82 28.96
N ALA A 279 -47.78 -28.87 28.60
CA ALA A 279 -46.36 -29.08 28.31
C ALA A 279 -45.48 -27.91 28.78
N HIS A 280 -45.54 -27.55 30.07
CA HIS A 280 -44.84 -26.39 30.64
C HIS A 280 -43.33 -26.33 30.35
N ASP A 281 -42.64 -27.48 30.30
CA ASP A 281 -41.21 -27.57 29.96
C ASP A 281 -40.89 -27.06 28.55
N ALA A 282 -41.86 -27.11 27.63
CA ALA A 282 -41.70 -26.66 26.24
C ALA A 282 -41.71 -25.13 26.10
N MET A 283 -42.04 -24.38 27.15
CA MET A 283 -42.04 -22.92 27.12
C MET A 283 -40.64 -22.34 26.87
N GLU A 284 -39.59 -23.02 27.35
CA GLU A 284 -38.20 -22.65 27.03
C GLU A 284 -37.88 -22.84 25.54
N ASP A 285 -38.41 -23.89 24.92
CA ASP A 285 -38.23 -24.16 23.48
C ASP A 285 -39.00 -23.13 22.64
N ILE A 286 -40.20 -22.72 23.05
CA ILE A 286 -40.95 -21.62 22.43
C ILE A 286 -40.16 -20.31 22.51
N CYS A 287 -39.57 -20.00 23.66
CA CYS A 287 -38.72 -18.81 23.80
C CYS A 287 -37.54 -18.87 22.83
N GLN A 288 -36.84 -20.00 22.77
CA GLN A 288 -35.69 -20.17 21.88
C GLN A 288 -36.08 -20.09 20.41
N TRP A 289 -37.20 -20.68 20.03
CA TRP A 289 -37.75 -20.59 18.67
C TRP A 289 -38.14 -19.15 18.32
N THR A 290 -38.79 -18.44 19.24
CA THR A 290 -39.20 -17.03 19.05
C THR A 290 -37.99 -16.13 18.86
N ILE A 291 -36.94 -16.31 19.66
CA ILE A 291 -35.65 -15.61 19.48
C ILE A 291 -35.10 -15.87 18.07
N ASN A 292 -35.05 -17.13 17.64
CA ASN A 292 -34.52 -17.47 16.32
C ASN A 292 -35.36 -16.86 15.19
N LYS A 293 -36.69 -16.91 15.29
CA LYS A 293 -37.61 -16.30 14.30
C LYS A 293 -37.40 -14.79 14.24
N VAL A 294 -37.34 -14.12 15.39
CA VAL A 294 -37.12 -12.67 15.49
C VAL A 294 -35.78 -12.27 14.86
N VAL A 295 -34.69 -12.99 15.11
CA VAL A 295 -33.40 -12.69 14.45
C VAL A 295 -33.50 -12.85 12.92
N MET A 296 -34.24 -13.84 12.42
CA MET A 296 -34.46 -14.02 10.98
C MET A 296 -35.35 -12.95 10.34
N MET A 297 -36.21 -12.28 11.13
CA MET A 297 -37.11 -11.24 10.63
C MET A 297 -36.37 -10.00 10.12
N GLU A 298 -35.15 -9.73 10.57
CA GLU A 298 -34.32 -8.63 10.04
C GLU A 298 -34.11 -8.75 8.52
N VAL A 299 -33.95 -9.97 8.03
CA VAL A 299 -33.79 -10.25 6.59
C VAL A 299 -35.14 -10.46 5.91
N GLY A 300 -36.08 -11.15 6.56
CA GLY A 300 -37.34 -11.57 5.97
C GLY A 300 -38.44 -10.50 5.90
N GLU A 301 -38.57 -9.66 6.92
CA GLU A 301 -39.69 -8.70 7.09
C GLU A 301 -39.22 -7.23 7.17
N LYS A 302 -38.41 -6.79 6.20
CA LYS A 302 -37.77 -5.46 6.21
C LYS A 302 -38.72 -4.27 6.34
N SER A 303 -39.96 -4.38 5.88
CA SER A 303 -40.92 -3.26 5.89
C SER A 303 -41.51 -2.95 7.27
N ALA A 304 -41.57 -3.95 8.16
CA ALA A 304 -42.15 -3.80 9.50
C ALA A 304 -41.10 -3.90 10.63
N TRP A 305 -39.86 -4.24 10.27
CA TRP A 305 -38.71 -4.27 11.18
C TRP A 305 -38.34 -2.87 11.69
N PRO A 306 -37.95 -2.70 12.97
CA PRO A 306 -37.87 -3.69 14.06
C PRO A 306 -39.17 -3.83 14.88
N SER A 307 -40.19 -3.02 14.60
CA SER A 307 -41.41 -2.93 15.41
C SER A 307 -42.20 -4.26 15.47
N SER A 308 -42.31 -4.99 14.35
CA SER A 308 -42.99 -6.30 14.33
C SER A 308 -42.27 -7.37 15.16
N ALA A 309 -40.93 -7.34 15.14
CA ALA A 309 -40.09 -8.23 15.94
C ALA A 309 -40.21 -7.94 17.44
N LEU A 310 -40.25 -6.66 17.81
CA LEU A 310 -40.49 -6.23 19.19
C LEU A 310 -41.86 -6.67 19.70
N GLN A 311 -42.91 -6.52 18.88
CA GLN A 311 -44.26 -6.99 19.22
C GLN A 311 -44.29 -8.50 19.42
N LEU A 312 -43.72 -9.29 18.49
CA LEU A 312 -43.68 -10.75 18.60
C LEU A 312 -42.93 -11.21 19.86
N LEU A 313 -41.80 -10.58 20.17
CA LEU A 313 -41.00 -10.93 21.35
C LEU A 313 -41.70 -10.55 22.67
N ASN A 314 -42.52 -9.48 22.68
CA ASN A 314 -43.29 -9.04 23.85
C ASN A 314 -44.48 -9.96 24.19
N VAL A 315 -44.99 -10.76 23.25
CA VAL A 315 -46.15 -11.64 23.49
C VAL A 315 -45.92 -12.57 24.69
N ILE A 316 -44.72 -13.13 24.81
CA ILE A 316 -44.39 -14.08 25.88
C ILE A 316 -44.34 -13.36 27.25
N PRO A 317 -43.57 -12.27 27.45
CA PRO A 317 -43.65 -11.46 28.67
C PRO A 317 -45.06 -10.99 29.03
N GLU A 318 -45.83 -10.48 28.05
CA GLU A 318 -47.19 -9.98 28.28
C GLU A 318 -48.13 -11.08 28.77
N PHE A 319 -48.10 -12.25 28.12
CA PHE A 319 -48.84 -13.44 28.54
C PHE A 319 -48.55 -13.83 29.99
N TYR A 320 -47.28 -13.78 30.41
CA TYR A 320 -46.91 -14.12 31.78
C TYR A 320 -47.32 -13.06 32.82
N GLU A 321 -47.27 -11.77 32.48
CA GLU A 321 -47.76 -10.71 33.36
C GLU A 321 -49.29 -10.74 33.50
N GLU A 322 -50.01 -11.08 32.42
CA GLU A 322 -51.46 -11.29 32.44
C GLU A 322 -51.83 -12.45 33.39
N LEU A 323 -51.14 -13.58 33.28
CA LEU A 323 -51.35 -14.74 34.16
C LEU A 323 -50.99 -14.47 35.62
N ARG A 324 -49.92 -13.69 35.87
CA ARG A 324 -49.56 -13.27 37.23
C ARG A 324 -50.65 -12.39 37.85
N SER A 325 -51.34 -11.59 37.03
CA SER A 325 -52.42 -10.72 37.47
C SER A 325 -53.73 -11.49 37.74
N ASN A 326 -53.95 -12.64 37.08
CA ASN A 326 -55.16 -13.45 37.17
C ASN A 326 -54.87 -14.91 37.57
N PRO A 327 -54.55 -15.19 38.85
CA PRO A 327 -54.11 -16.53 39.30
C PRO A 327 -55.23 -17.58 39.35
N THR A 328 -56.50 -17.21 39.14
CA THR A 328 -57.67 -18.09 39.32
C THR A 328 -57.84 -19.15 38.23
N LEU A 329 -57.09 -19.07 37.13
CA LEU A 329 -57.24 -19.94 35.95
C LEU A 329 -56.10 -20.95 35.76
N MET A 330 -55.21 -21.10 36.75
CA MET A 330 -53.95 -21.85 36.57
C MET A 330 -53.95 -23.20 37.28
N THR A 331 -53.38 -24.21 36.62
CA THR A 331 -53.00 -25.46 37.29
C THR A 331 -51.80 -25.24 38.22
N VAL A 332 -51.57 -26.14 39.19
CA VAL A 332 -50.41 -26.07 40.09
C VAL A 332 -49.08 -26.06 39.34
N GLN A 333 -48.97 -26.84 38.25
CA GLN A 333 -47.77 -26.90 37.43
C GLN A 333 -47.55 -25.61 36.64
N SER A 334 -48.60 -25.07 36.02
CA SER A 334 -48.56 -23.78 35.33
C SER A 334 -48.19 -22.66 36.31
N TRP A 335 -48.70 -22.69 37.54
CA TRP A 335 -48.38 -21.72 38.59
C TRP A 335 -46.88 -21.73 38.94
N ILE A 336 -46.29 -22.92 39.15
CA ILE A 336 -44.85 -23.06 39.41
C ILE A 336 -44.03 -22.53 38.22
N ALA A 337 -44.44 -22.85 36.99
CA ALA A 337 -43.74 -22.39 35.79
C ALA A 337 -43.72 -20.85 35.71
N VAL A 338 -44.85 -20.17 35.92
CA VAL A 338 -44.93 -18.69 35.89
C VAL A 338 -44.09 -18.04 36.99
N HIS A 339 -44.13 -18.59 38.20
CA HIS A 339 -43.35 -18.07 39.33
C HIS A 339 -41.86 -18.41 39.25
N SER A 340 -41.44 -19.32 38.37
CA SER A 340 -40.03 -19.63 38.13
C SER A 340 -39.33 -18.64 37.19
N ILE A 341 -40.09 -17.85 36.41
CA ILE A 341 -39.57 -16.95 35.36
C ILE A 341 -38.60 -15.89 35.90
N PRO A 342 -38.86 -15.16 37.00
CA PRO A 342 -37.88 -14.19 37.50
C PRO A 342 -36.50 -14.79 37.75
N ARG A 343 -36.43 -16.06 38.18
CA ARG A 343 -35.18 -16.79 38.34
C ARG A 343 -34.53 -17.08 36.98
N LEU A 344 -35.30 -17.56 36.01
CA LEU A 344 -34.82 -17.87 34.66
C LEU A 344 -34.31 -16.62 33.93
N VAL A 345 -34.97 -15.47 34.09
CA VAL A 345 -34.56 -14.17 33.54
C VAL A 345 -33.22 -13.70 34.11
N THR A 346 -32.82 -14.12 35.31
CA THR A 346 -31.48 -13.80 35.87
C THR A 346 -30.39 -14.81 35.50
N THR A 347 -30.77 -15.95 34.95
CA THR A 347 -29.85 -17.06 34.64
C THR A 347 -29.30 -16.90 33.22
N LYS A 348 -28.02 -16.56 33.06
CA LYS A 348 -27.40 -16.22 31.76
C LYS A 348 -27.61 -17.23 30.62
N ASN A 349 -27.72 -18.52 30.94
CA ASN A 349 -27.91 -19.58 29.93
C ASN A 349 -29.37 -19.87 29.59
N SER A 350 -30.34 -19.23 30.26
CA SER A 350 -31.75 -19.46 30.00
C SER A 350 -32.20 -18.77 28.70
N PRO A 351 -33.06 -19.39 27.88
CA PRO A 351 -33.73 -18.72 26.77
C PRO A 351 -34.48 -17.45 27.21
N PHE A 352 -35.02 -17.42 28.43
CA PHE A 352 -35.66 -16.22 28.98
C PHE A 352 -34.69 -15.06 29.17
N TYR A 353 -33.49 -15.29 29.72
CA TYR A 353 -32.46 -14.25 29.83
C TYR A 353 -32.12 -13.63 28.46
N ARG A 354 -31.94 -14.48 27.45
CA ARG A 354 -31.66 -14.04 26.07
C ARG A 354 -32.83 -13.28 25.46
N LEU A 355 -34.07 -13.72 25.71
CA LEU A 355 -35.29 -13.06 25.24
C LEU A 355 -35.38 -11.64 25.77
N TYR A 356 -35.23 -11.44 27.08
CA TYR A 356 -35.32 -10.11 27.69
C TYR A 356 -34.17 -9.18 27.27
N HIS A 357 -32.96 -9.72 27.06
CA HIS A 357 -31.85 -8.94 26.52
C HIS A 357 -32.12 -8.50 25.08
N LEU A 358 -32.55 -9.42 24.22
CA LEU A 358 -32.91 -9.11 22.83
C LEU A 358 -34.05 -8.10 22.75
N LEU A 359 -35.01 -8.16 23.68
CA LEU A 359 -36.10 -7.20 23.80
C LEU A 359 -35.59 -5.79 24.14
N ALA A 360 -34.59 -5.67 25.01
CA ALA A 360 -33.93 -4.39 25.31
C ALA A 360 -33.13 -3.86 24.09
N ASP A 361 -32.45 -4.76 23.38
CA ASP A 361 -31.71 -4.42 22.15
C ASP A 361 -32.67 -3.90 21.06
N LEU A 362 -33.79 -4.60 20.81
CA LEU A 362 -34.80 -4.19 19.83
C LEU A 362 -35.49 -2.87 20.21
N ARG A 363 -35.74 -2.61 21.50
CA ARG A 363 -36.24 -1.30 21.95
C ARG A 363 -35.24 -0.18 21.65
N SER A 364 -33.95 -0.45 21.86
CA SER A 364 -32.88 0.50 21.54
C SER A 364 -32.79 0.73 20.04
N LEU A 365 -32.93 -0.33 19.24
CA LEU A 365 -32.94 -0.29 17.78
C LEU A 365 -34.14 0.51 17.24
N GLU A 366 -35.33 0.30 17.78
CA GLU A 366 -36.54 1.04 17.41
C GLU A 366 -36.40 2.54 17.69
N VAL A 367 -35.79 2.91 18.82
CA VAL A 367 -35.48 4.31 19.14
C VAL A 367 -34.49 4.90 18.12
N LEU A 368 -33.42 4.19 17.80
CA LEU A 368 -32.42 4.62 16.80
C LEU A 368 -33.04 4.81 15.41
N TRP A 369 -33.87 3.86 14.96
CA TRP A 369 -34.49 3.90 13.64
C TRP A 369 -35.58 4.99 13.56
N ASN A 370 -36.53 5.00 14.49
CA ASN A 370 -37.69 5.88 14.39
C ASN A 370 -37.38 7.32 14.79
N LYS A 371 -36.67 7.53 15.91
CA LYS A 371 -36.40 8.89 16.42
C LYS A 371 -35.19 9.53 15.77
N HIS A 372 -34.18 8.74 15.42
CA HIS A 372 -32.88 9.25 14.98
C HIS A 372 -32.54 8.93 13.52
N GLN A 373 -33.37 8.16 12.81
CA GLN A 373 -33.14 7.73 11.41
C GLN A 373 -31.76 7.05 11.23
N CYS A 374 -31.32 6.34 12.27
CA CYS A 374 -30.06 5.63 12.33
C CYS A 374 -30.32 4.13 12.13
N TYR A 375 -30.12 3.65 10.91
CA TYR A 375 -30.40 2.27 10.51
C TYR A 375 -29.22 1.33 10.78
N LEU A 376 -29.08 0.90 12.03
CA LEU A 376 -28.11 -0.11 12.46
C LEU A 376 -28.71 -1.52 12.33
N SER A 377 -27.89 -2.54 12.08
CA SER A 377 -28.31 -3.94 12.18
C SER A 377 -28.32 -4.45 13.62
N LEU A 378 -29.08 -5.52 13.88
CA LEU A 378 -29.08 -6.16 15.21
C LEU A 378 -27.70 -6.73 15.56
N GLN A 379 -27.00 -7.30 14.58
CA GLN A 379 -25.68 -7.87 14.77
C GLN A 379 -24.65 -6.80 15.19
N GLU A 380 -24.67 -5.62 14.55
CA GLU A 380 -23.79 -4.50 14.92
C GLU A 380 -24.10 -4.00 16.33
N LEU A 381 -25.37 -3.96 16.75
CA LEU A 381 -25.75 -3.55 18.11
C LEU A 381 -25.30 -4.56 19.18
N GLN A 382 -25.33 -5.86 18.85
CA GLN A 382 -24.96 -6.95 19.77
C GLN A 382 -23.46 -7.26 19.79
N ASN A 383 -22.64 -6.45 19.13
CA ASN A 383 -21.19 -6.64 19.12
C ASN A 383 -20.63 -6.61 20.56
N PRO A 384 -19.78 -7.59 20.96
CA PRO A 384 -19.14 -7.58 22.27
C PRO A 384 -18.33 -6.31 22.53
N ASP A 385 -17.69 -5.74 21.49
CA ASP A 385 -16.95 -4.49 21.62
C ASP A 385 -17.90 -3.28 21.57
N GLN A 386 -18.04 -2.62 22.72
CA GLN A 386 -18.89 -1.45 22.87
C GLN A 386 -18.40 -0.24 22.07
N GLN A 387 -17.09 -0.12 21.84
CA GLN A 387 -16.54 0.98 21.04
C GLN A 387 -16.98 0.82 19.58
N GLU A 388 -16.90 -0.39 19.03
CA GLU A 388 -17.34 -0.68 17.66
C GLU A 388 -18.85 -0.43 17.47
N VAL A 389 -19.68 -0.76 18.46
CA VAL A 389 -21.13 -0.44 18.45
C VAL A 389 -21.34 1.07 18.29
N ILE A 390 -20.62 1.86 19.08
CA ILE A 390 -20.74 3.32 19.10
C ILE A 390 -20.23 3.92 17.79
N PHE A 391 -19.12 3.40 17.26
CA PHE A 391 -18.57 3.84 15.98
C PHE A 391 -19.56 3.56 14.85
N SER A 392 -20.16 2.36 14.84
CA SER A 392 -21.19 1.99 13.87
C SER A 392 -22.41 2.91 13.95
N ILE A 393 -22.89 3.25 15.16
CA ILE A 393 -23.99 4.21 15.35
C ILE A 393 -23.61 5.58 14.77
N LEU A 394 -22.40 6.08 15.04
CA LEU A 394 -21.96 7.39 14.55
C LEU A 394 -21.71 7.39 13.04
N ASP A 395 -21.32 6.26 12.45
CA ASP A 395 -21.10 6.09 11.02
C ASP A 395 -22.39 6.07 10.22
N CYS A 396 -23.47 5.47 10.76
CA CYS A 396 -24.81 5.50 10.18
C CYS A 396 -25.38 6.92 10.04
N ILE A 397 -24.90 7.89 10.83
CA ILE A 397 -25.40 9.26 10.79
C ILE A 397 -24.68 10.05 9.69
N THR A 398 -25.40 10.33 8.61
CA THR A 398 -24.90 11.11 7.47
C THR A 398 -25.13 12.62 7.62
N THR A 399 -26.12 13.03 8.43
CA THR A 399 -26.51 14.44 8.55
C THR A 399 -25.90 15.10 9.78
N HIS A 400 -25.11 16.16 9.57
CA HIS A 400 -24.33 16.83 10.62
C HIS A 400 -25.14 17.33 11.82
N GLY A 401 -26.34 17.88 11.60
CA GLY A 401 -27.23 18.34 12.68
C GLY A 401 -27.89 17.22 13.50
N ALA A 402 -27.88 15.98 13.00
CA ALA A 402 -28.42 14.82 13.69
C ALA A 402 -27.41 14.22 14.68
N VAL A 403 -26.11 14.29 14.39
CA VAL A 403 -25.02 13.73 15.23
C VAL A 403 -25.13 14.23 16.67
N SER A 404 -25.23 15.55 16.86
CA SER A 404 -25.34 16.15 18.20
C SER A 404 -26.58 15.68 18.97
N LYS A 405 -27.71 15.49 18.29
CA LYS A 405 -28.95 15.01 18.91
C LYS A 405 -28.84 13.54 19.31
N VAL A 406 -28.26 12.69 18.45
CA VAL A 406 -28.07 11.26 18.77
C VAL A 406 -27.11 11.10 19.95
N ILE A 407 -26.03 11.88 19.98
CA ILE A 407 -25.09 11.85 21.10
C ILE A 407 -25.81 12.21 22.40
N GLN A 408 -26.55 13.32 22.40
CA GLN A 408 -27.22 13.83 23.59
C GLN A 408 -28.38 12.93 24.08
N ASP A 409 -29.26 12.52 23.18
CA ASP A 409 -30.52 11.86 23.52
C ASP A 409 -30.39 10.34 23.69
N PHE A 410 -29.40 9.71 23.04
CA PHE A 410 -29.22 8.25 23.05
C PHE A 410 -27.85 7.81 23.57
N LEU A 411 -26.74 8.25 22.96
CA LEU A 411 -25.41 7.70 23.28
C LEU A 411 -24.93 8.05 24.70
N LEU A 412 -25.15 9.28 25.17
CA LEU A 412 -24.75 9.67 26.54
C LEU A 412 -25.52 8.85 27.61
N PRO A 413 -26.86 8.69 27.53
CA PRO A 413 -27.57 7.74 28.38
C PRO A 413 -27.07 6.30 28.26
N TYR A 414 -26.82 5.82 27.04
CA TYR A 414 -26.37 4.46 26.76
C TYR A 414 -25.01 4.15 27.39
N LEU A 415 -24.04 5.06 27.24
CA LEU A 415 -22.71 4.99 27.83
C LEU A 415 -22.76 5.04 29.37
N LYS A 416 -23.64 5.88 29.92
CA LYS A 416 -23.84 6.00 31.36
C LYS A 416 -24.36 4.71 31.98
N THR A 417 -25.31 4.03 31.32
CA THR A 417 -25.83 2.73 31.79
C THR A 417 -24.73 1.65 31.82
N ARG A 418 -23.71 1.77 30.99
CA ARG A 418 -22.59 0.81 30.88
C ARG A 418 -21.32 1.24 31.64
N ASN A 419 -21.37 2.35 32.40
CA ASN A 419 -20.23 2.92 33.15
C ASN A 419 -18.97 3.16 32.29
N GLN A 420 -19.15 3.58 31.03
CA GLN A 420 -18.05 3.99 30.15
C GLN A 420 -17.92 5.52 30.11
N ASP A 421 -16.68 6.04 30.06
CA ASP A 421 -16.46 7.47 29.91
C ASP A 421 -16.74 7.90 28.47
N ALA A 422 -17.73 8.76 28.30
CA ALA A 422 -18.08 9.31 27.00
C ALA A 422 -16.93 10.08 26.36
N SER A 423 -16.09 10.77 27.16
CA SER A 423 -15.00 11.57 26.61
C SER A 423 -13.91 10.69 25.98
N GLU A 424 -13.59 9.55 26.59
CA GLU A 424 -12.60 8.59 26.08
C GLU A 424 -13.10 7.85 24.83
N VAL A 425 -14.36 7.42 24.81
CA VAL A 425 -14.91 6.71 23.64
C VAL A 425 -15.07 7.65 22.44
N LEU A 426 -15.56 8.88 22.68
CA LEU A 426 -15.68 9.88 21.61
C LEU A 426 -14.31 10.33 21.09
N SER A 427 -13.28 10.43 21.94
CA SER A 427 -11.92 10.70 21.49
C SER A 427 -11.36 9.56 20.63
N ALA A 428 -11.61 8.31 21.03
CA ALA A 428 -11.20 7.13 20.26
C ALA A 428 -11.88 7.09 18.88
N TYR A 429 -13.15 7.50 18.79
CA TYR A 429 -13.85 7.62 17.50
C TYR A 429 -13.21 8.68 16.59
N VAL A 430 -12.83 9.83 17.15
CA VAL A 430 -12.12 10.88 16.40
C VAL A 430 -10.80 10.34 15.87
N ASP A 431 -10.03 9.62 16.70
CA ASP A 431 -8.78 8.99 16.28
C ASP A 431 -8.99 8.00 15.14
N GLU A 432 -10.01 7.14 15.23
CA GLU A 432 -10.32 6.14 14.20
C GLU A 432 -10.71 6.77 12.86
N ILE A 433 -11.55 7.81 12.88
CA ILE A 433 -11.90 8.58 11.67
C ILE A 433 -10.64 9.19 11.04
N LEU A 434 -9.77 9.78 11.86
CA LEU A 434 -8.57 10.46 11.38
C LEU A 434 -7.58 9.45 10.79
N ILE A 435 -7.38 8.29 11.42
CA ILE A 435 -6.48 7.23 10.95
C ILE A 435 -7.01 6.58 9.66
N SER A 436 -8.31 6.26 9.62
CA SER A 436 -8.94 5.61 8.46
C SER A 436 -9.09 6.54 7.25
N SER A 437 -9.09 7.86 7.48
CA SER A 437 -9.26 8.86 6.44
C SER A 437 -8.02 8.98 5.53
N PRO A 438 -8.17 8.82 4.20
CA PRO A 438 -7.09 9.08 3.24
C PRO A 438 -6.82 10.59 3.04
N PHE A 439 -7.69 11.46 3.55
CA PHE A 439 -7.51 12.90 3.46
C PHE A 439 -6.34 13.36 4.34
N THR A 440 -5.37 13.99 3.69
CA THR A 440 -4.25 14.68 4.35
C THR A 440 -4.39 16.19 4.22
N TRP A 441 -3.49 16.93 4.89
CA TRP A 441 -3.44 18.39 4.83
C TRP A 441 -3.35 18.99 3.40
N TRP A 442 -2.98 18.19 2.39
CA TRP A 442 -2.76 18.62 1.00
C TRP A 442 -4.03 18.80 0.17
N HIS A 443 -5.17 18.23 0.61
CA HIS A 443 -6.40 18.23 -0.20
C HIS A 443 -7.05 19.63 -0.28
N TRP A 444 -7.73 19.92 -1.41
CA TRP A 444 -8.36 21.22 -1.66
C TRP A 444 -9.80 21.31 -1.15
N GLU A 445 -10.45 20.16 -0.99
CA GLU A 445 -11.83 20.03 -0.52
C GLU A 445 -11.87 20.06 1.02
N SER A 446 -13.01 20.50 1.57
CA SER A 446 -13.34 20.29 2.97
C SER A 446 -13.30 18.79 3.26
N ALA A 447 -12.63 18.40 4.34
CA ALA A 447 -12.55 17.00 4.69
C ALA A 447 -13.96 16.46 5.02
N PRO A 448 -14.37 15.31 4.48
CA PRO A 448 -15.73 14.79 4.69
C PRO A 448 -16.01 14.48 6.18
N TRP A 449 -14.96 14.25 6.96
CA TRP A 449 -15.06 14.02 8.40
C TRP A 449 -15.18 15.29 9.24
N GLU A 450 -14.88 16.47 8.68
CA GLU A 450 -14.74 17.72 9.43
C GLU A 450 -15.98 18.06 10.26
N ASP A 451 -17.14 18.09 9.61
CA ASP A 451 -18.40 18.47 10.25
C ASP A 451 -18.85 17.43 11.30
N LYS A 452 -18.55 16.14 11.08
CA LYS A 452 -18.87 15.07 12.02
C LYS A 452 -17.97 15.16 13.26
N VAL A 453 -16.67 15.28 13.06
CA VAL A 453 -15.68 15.37 14.13
C VAL A 453 -15.89 16.63 14.96
N THR A 454 -16.12 17.79 14.33
CA THR A 454 -16.41 19.05 15.04
C THR A 454 -17.71 19.01 15.84
N ALA A 455 -18.70 18.21 15.42
CA ALA A 455 -19.91 17.97 16.20
C ALA A 455 -19.65 17.06 17.40
N VAL A 456 -18.84 16.01 17.23
CA VAL A 456 -18.46 15.06 18.31
C VAL A 456 -17.62 15.74 19.39
N THR A 457 -16.65 16.58 19.01
CA THR A 457 -15.73 17.24 19.95
C THR A 457 -16.45 18.11 20.98
N LYS A 458 -17.64 18.64 20.66
CA LYS A 458 -18.46 19.45 21.59
C LYS A 458 -18.95 18.68 22.81
N PHE A 459 -18.97 17.35 22.75
CA PHE A 459 -19.45 16.48 23.82
C PHE A 459 -18.31 15.87 24.65
N ILE A 460 -17.05 16.13 24.29
CA ILE A 460 -15.88 15.71 25.08
C ILE A 460 -15.75 16.67 26.26
N THR A 461 -15.96 16.14 27.47
CA THR A 461 -16.05 16.97 28.69
C THR A 461 -14.68 17.14 29.36
N SER A 462 -13.78 16.14 29.25
CA SER A 462 -12.44 16.23 29.82
C SER A 462 -11.54 17.17 29.00
N PRO A 463 -10.95 18.22 29.62
CA PRO A 463 -10.21 19.23 28.89
C PRO A 463 -8.92 18.67 28.27
N ASN A 464 -8.22 17.75 28.93
CA ASN A 464 -6.97 17.18 28.41
C ASN A 464 -7.21 16.32 27.17
N THR A 465 -8.21 15.44 27.18
CA THR A 465 -8.52 14.60 26.00
C THR A 465 -9.08 15.45 24.86
N LEU A 466 -9.87 16.48 25.15
CA LEU A 466 -10.33 17.43 24.16
C LEU A 466 -9.15 18.14 23.47
N LEU A 467 -8.13 18.54 24.23
CA LEU A 467 -6.92 19.16 23.67
C LEU A 467 -6.12 18.21 22.78
N GLU A 468 -5.94 16.96 23.19
CA GLU A 468 -5.28 15.95 22.37
C GLU A 468 -6.05 15.69 21.06
N CYS A 469 -7.38 15.62 21.12
CA CYS A 469 -8.22 15.51 19.93
C CYS A 469 -8.07 16.74 19.02
N ILE A 470 -8.15 17.95 19.57
CA ILE A 470 -7.98 19.19 18.81
C ILE A 470 -6.62 19.21 18.11
N ASP A 471 -5.53 18.85 18.81
CA ASP A 471 -4.19 18.82 18.22
C ASP A 471 -4.11 17.87 17.03
N LYS A 472 -4.65 16.65 17.16
CA LYS A 472 -4.69 15.65 16.07
C LYS A 472 -5.53 16.12 14.88
N ILE A 473 -6.71 16.71 15.14
CA ILE A 473 -7.58 17.28 14.11
C ILE A 473 -6.84 18.37 13.34
N LEU A 474 -6.21 19.33 14.04
CA LEU A 474 -5.50 20.45 13.43
C LEU A 474 -4.27 19.98 12.63
N ALA A 475 -3.58 18.93 13.09
CA ALA A 475 -2.44 18.36 12.40
C ALA A 475 -2.81 17.73 11.05
N GLN A 476 -3.97 17.09 10.94
CA GLN A 476 -4.43 16.41 9.73
C GLN A 476 -5.31 17.26 8.80
N ALA A 477 -5.97 18.29 9.33
CA ALA A 477 -6.91 19.13 8.60
C ALA A 477 -6.32 19.68 7.27
N PRO A 478 -7.12 19.72 6.19
CA PRO A 478 -6.74 20.33 4.93
C PRO A 478 -6.38 21.80 5.11
N VAL A 479 -5.37 22.26 4.39
CA VAL A 479 -4.82 23.62 4.48
C VAL A 479 -5.09 24.36 3.17
N PRO A 480 -5.73 25.54 3.16
CA PRO A 480 -6.07 26.39 4.32
C PRO A 480 -7.19 25.78 5.18
N TRP A 481 -7.12 26.04 6.49
CA TRP A 481 -8.17 25.64 7.42
C TRP A 481 -9.51 26.28 7.02
N SER A 482 -10.56 25.48 7.10
CA SER A 482 -11.93 25.90 6.91
C SER A 482 -12.41 26.79 8.06
N LYS A 483 -13.61 27.37 7.93
CA LYS A 483 -14.24 28.13 9.02
C LYS A 483 -14.53 27.28 10.26
N GLY A 484 -14.87 25.99 10.08
CA GLY A 484 -15.16 25.07 11.18
C GLY A 484 -13.91 24.72 11.99
N ILE A 485 -12.82 24.40 11.29
CA ILE A 485 -11.53 24.12 11.93
C ILE A 485 -10.93 25.37 12.58
N GLU A 486 -11.06 26.54 11.96
CA GLU A 486 -10.58 27.80 12.55
C GLU A 486 -11.38 28.17 13.82
N ALA A 487 -12.69 27.91 13.84
CA ALA A 487 -13.51 28.07 15.04
C ALA A 487 -13.04 27.13 16.16
N LEU A 488 -12.82 25.86 15.86
CA LEU A 488 -12.31 24.86 16.82
C LEU A 488 -10.91 25.24 17.36
N ALA A 489 -10.02 25.74 16.51
CA ALA A 489 -8.72 26.28 16.94
C ALA A 489 -8.86 27.54 17.82
N SER A 490 -9.90 28.35 17.60
CA SER A 490 -10.16 29.56 18.39
C SER A 490 -10.80 29.29 19.75
N GLU A 491 -11.43 28.12 19.93
CA GLU A 491 -12.04 27.68 21.20
C GLU A 491 -11.01 27.07 22.16
N ALA A 492 -9.94 26.45 21.64
CA ALA A 492 -8.90 25.82 22.44
C ALA A 492 -8.20 26.71 23.50
N PRO A 493 -7.91 28.01 23.27
CA PRO A 493 -7.32 28.90 24.27
C PRO A 493 -8.15 29.05 25.56
N ALA A 494 -9.47 28.80 25.50
CA ALA A 494 -10.34 28.85 26.67
C ALA A 494 -10.09 27.69 27.66
N LEU A 495 -9.39 26.63 27.23
CA LEU A 495 -9.10 25.42 28.02
C LEU A 495 -7.81 25.52 28.85
N GLY A 496 -6.97 26.55 28.64
CA GLY A 496 -5.77 26.80 29.47
C GLY A 496 -4.54 27.32 28.72
N SER A 497 -3.46 27.59 29.46
CA SER A 497 -2.21 28.14 28.90
C SER A 497 -1.41 27.14 28.05
N GLU A 498 -1.50 25.85 28.34
CA GLU A 498 -0.81 24.80 27.57
C GLU A 498 -1.53 24.50 26.23
N ALA A 499 -2.86 24.49 26.25
CA ALA A 499 -3.71 24.44 25.07
C ALA A 499 -3.36 25.50 24.03
N TYR A 500 -3.17 26.75 24.51
CA TYR A 500 -2.80 27.86 23.66
C TYR A 500 -1.45 27.63 22.96
N LYS A 501 -0.46 27.07 23.66
CA LYS A 501 0.85 26.79 23.07
C LYS A 501 0.75 25.74 21.97
N GLN A 502 0.05 24.62 22.21
CA GLN A 502 -0.12 23.54 21.23
C GLN A 502 -0.83 24.04 19.97
N VAL A 503 -1.97 24.72 20.11
CA VAL A 503 -2.70 25.26 18.95
C VAL A 503 -1.90 26.36 18.24
N SER A 504 -1.15 27.19 18.99
CA SER A 504 -0.25 28.18 18.37
C SER A 504 0.86 27.51 17.56
N ALA A 505 1.37 26.35 17.99
CA ALA A 505 2.33 25.57 17.24
C ALA A 505 1.70 24.99 15.96
N GLN A 506 0.50 24.42 16.04
CA GLN A 506 -0.23 23.93 14.85
C GLN A 506 -0.54 25.04 13.86
N ARG A 507 -0.89 26.25 14.33
CA ARG A 507 -1.08 27.43 13.46
C ARG A 507 0.21 27.83 12.72
N ARG A 508 1.37 27.75 13.38
CA ARG A 508 2.68 28.00 12.73
C ARG A 508 2.96 26.95 11.66
N VAL A 509 2.69 25.67 11.95
CA VAL A 509 2.83 24.56 10.99
C VAL A 509 1.88 24.74 9.80
N MET A 510 0.64 25.17 10.03
CA MET A 510 -0.34 25.45 8.97
C MET A 510 0.16 26.53 8.00
N ARG A 511 0.76 27.63 8.51
CA ARG A 511 1.38 28.67 7.66
C ARG A 511 2.49 28.11 6.79
N VAL A 512 3.33 27.24 7.35
CA VAL A 512 4.36 26.55 6.56
C VAL A 512 3.75 25.64 5.50
N LYS A 513 2.73 24.85 5.85
CA LYS A 513 2.00 24.00 4.90
C LYS A 513 1.40 24.80 3.73
N LEU A 514 0.89 26.02 3.97
CA LEU A 514 0.45 26.93 2.89
C LEU A 514 1.58 27.27 1.92
N ILE A 515 2.76 27.59 2.45
CA ILE A 515 3.95 27.87 1.63
C ILE A 515 4.35 26.61 0.85
N LEU A 516 4.44 25.45 1.51
CA LEU A 516 4.75 24.17 0.85
C LEU A 516 3.78 23.85 -0.29
N ARG A 517 2.50 24.21 -0.12
CA ARG A 517 1.46 24.06 -1.14
C ARG A 517 1.78 24.86 -2.40
N ASN A 518 2.23 26.10 -2.25
CA ASN A 518 2.64 26.94 -3.37
C ASN A 518 3.84 26.37 -4.15
N TYR A 519 4.62 25.48 -3.54
CA TYR A 519 5.81 24.84 -4.13
C TYR A 519 5.62 23.37 -4.50
N ASN A 520 4.41 22.81 -4.39
CA ASN A 520 4.14 21.39 -4.67
C ASN A 520 4.93 20.40 -3.80
N LEU A 521 5.23 20.77 -2.54
CA LEU A 521 6.04 19.98 -1.60
C LEU A 521 5.17 19.16 -0.62
N ARG A 522 4.54 18.09 -1.11
CA ARG A 522 3.58 17.27 -0.32
C ARG A 522 4.24 16.30 0.67
N ASN A 523 5.34 15.65 0.27
CA ASN A 523 5.86 14.46 0.95
C ASN A 523 6.91 14.76 2.04
N PHE A 524 7.14 16.04 2.35
CA PHE A 524 8.16 16.43 3.30
C PHE A 524 7.55 16.74 4.67
N ASN A 525 8.18 16.23 5.72
CA ASN A 525 7.79 16.56 7.08
C ASN A 525 8.54 17.81 7.55
N CYS A 526 7.82 18.92 7.72
CA CYS A 526 8.41 20.19 8.14
C CYS A 526 8.93 20.18 9.59
N MET A 527 8.69 19.13 10.38
CA MET A 527 9.23 18.99 11.74
C MET A 527 10.56 18.23 11.79
N VAL A 528 10.99 17.63 10.67
CA VAL A 528 12.24 16.87 10.60
C VAL A 528 13.34 17.72 9.97
N LEU A 529 14.52 17.78 10.60
CA LEU A 529 15.65 18.58 10.14
C LEU A 529 16.06 18.27 8.69
N SER A 530 16.18 16.98 8.32
CA SER A 530 16.59 16.57 6.96
C SER A 530 15.62 17.08 5.90
N ASP A 531 14.34 16.90 6.15
CA ASP A 531 13.27 17.31 5.25
C ASP A 531 13.19 18.82 5.17
N MET A 532 13.37 19.52 6.30
CA MET A 532 13.41 20.98 6.33
C MET A 532 14.55 21.56 5.50
N THR A 533 15.75 20.98 5.56
CA THR A 533 16.85 21.44 4.69
C THR A 533 16.52 21.23 3.20
N THR A 534 15.81 20.15 2.88
CA THR A 534 15.42 19.82 1.50
C THR A 534 14.28 20.71 1.01
N ILE A 535 13.27 20.96 1.86
CA ILE A 535 12.18 21.91 1.65
C ILE A 535 12.76 23.28 1.31
N ILE A 536 13.61 23.82 2.18
CA ILE A 536 14.13 25.19 2.02
C ILE A 536 14.96 25.27 0.73
N ARG A 537 15.80 24.28 0.44
CA ARG A 537 16.54 24.23 -0.83
C ARG A 537 15.60 24.18 -2.04
N ASN A 538 14.55 23.37 -2.01
CA ASN A 538 13.59 23.28 -3.11
C ASN A 538 12.81 24.59 -3.31
N ILE A 539 12.44 25.28 -2.21
CA ILE A 539 11.83 26.61 -2.27
C ILE A 539 12.80 27.60 -2.94
N LEU A 540 14.06 27.63 -2.51
CA LEU A 540 15.07 28.56 -3.06
C LEU A 540 15.45 28.25 -4.52
N LEU A 541 15.45 26.98 -4.92
CA LEU A 541 15.74 26.56 -6.30
C LEU A 541 14.59 26.82 -7.28
N SER A 542 13.39 27.09 -6.79
CA SER A 542 12.19 27.31 -7.62
C SER A 542 12.25 28.55 -8.52
N GLY A 543 13.16 29.50 -8.24
CA GLY A 543 13.32 30.73 -9.01
C GLY A 543 12.17 31.74 -8.90
N LYS A 544 11.22 31.56 -7.97
CA LYS A 544 10.13 32.52 -7.73
C LYS A 544 10.65 33.78 -7.00
N PRO A 545 10.10 34.97 -7.26
CA PRO A 545 10.54 36.22 -6.62
C PRO A 545 10.33 36.19 -5.09
N THR A 546 9.30 35.50 -4.59
CA THR A 546 9.02 35.38 -3.15
C THR A 546 9.80 34.27 -2.46
N SER A 547 10.65 33.51 -3.17
CA SER A 547 11.28 32.29 -2.65
C SER A 547 12.14 32.51 -1.40
N LEU A 548 12.84 33.65 -1.31
CA LEU A 548 13.62 34.00 -0.13
C LEU A 548 12.71 34.36 1.05
N GLU A 549 11.67 35.17 0.82
CA GLU A 549 10.69 35.56 1.84
C GLU A 549 9.93 34.35 2.39
N ASP A 550 9.48 33.48 1.49
CA ASP A 550 8.80 32.23 1.81
C ASP A 550 9.70 31.30 2.63
N ALA A 551 10.98 31.15 2.24
CA ALA A 551 11.95 30.35 3.01
C ALA A 551 12.23 30.93 4.41
N LEU A 552 12.31 32.26 4.54
CA LEU A 552 12.49 32.93 5.83
C LEU A 552 11.24 32.82 6.71
N GLU A 553 10.04 32.86 6.12
CA GLU A 553 8.79 32.64 6.83
C GLU A 553 8.68 31.19 7.35
N VAL A 554 9.11 30.20 6.57
CA VAL A 554 9.21 28.80 7.00
C VAL A 554 10.09 28.66 8.24
N VAL A 555 11.27 29.28 8.22
CA VAL A 555 12.21 29.24 9.36
C VAL A 555 11.68 29.99 10.58
N LYS A 556 11.03 31.15 10.39
CA LYS A 556 10.45 31.93 11.47
C LYS A 556 9.38 31.14 12.25
N ASN A 557 8.59 30.32 11.56
CA ASN A 557 7.49 29.58 12.16
C ASN A 557 7.94 28.27 12.85
N ILE A 558 8.96 27.58 12.34
CA ILE A 558 9.37 26.24 12.82
C ILE A 558 10.66 26.26 13.68
N GLN A 559 11.55 27.23 13.47
CA GLN A 559 12.76 27.48 14.29
C GLN A 559 13.74 26.29 14.44
N ILE A 560 13.68 25.27 13.56
CA ILE A 560 14.65 24.17 13.53
C ILE A 560 15.99 24.60 12.88
N VAL A 561 15.91 25.50 11.90
CA VAL A 561 17.06 26.02 11.14
C VAL A 561 17.19 27.52 11.44
N THR A 562 18.40 28.08 11.37
CA THR A 562 18.60 29.52 11.58
C THR A 562 18.37 30.33 10.30
N GLN A 563 18.02 31.61 10.45
CA GLN A 563 17.94 32.52 9.29
C GLN A 563 19.28 32.61 8.54
N ASP A 564 20.39 32.57 9.29
CA ASP A 564 21.75 32.59 8.74
C ASP A 564 21.97 31.41 7.75
N ASP A 565 21.43 30.22 8.04
CA ASP A 565 21.56 29.06 7.15
C ASP A 565 20.69 29.19 5.88
N VAL A 566 19.52 29.83 5.95
CA VAL A 566 18.68 30.13 4.76
C VAL A 566 19.43 31.05 3.81
N TYR A 567 20.00 32.14 4.34
CA TYR A 567 20.81 33.06 3.56
C TYR A 567 22.04 32.36 2.98
N MET A 568 22.69 31.48 3.75
CA MET A 568 23.81 30.68 3.29
C MET A 568 23.41 29.79 2.09
N TRP A 569 22.29 29.07 2.16
CA TRP A 569 21.81 28.23 1.05
C TRP A 569 21.34 29.04 -0.16
N HIS A 570 20.69 30.19 0.06
CA HIS A 570 20.30 31.08 -1.03
C HIS A 570 21.53 31.59 -1.79
N LEU A 571 22.54 32.07 -1.06
CA LEU A 571 23.80 32.51 -1.64
C LEU A 571 24.57 31.35 -2.29
N GLN A 572 24.55 30.15 -1.72
CA GLN A 572 25.15 28.97 -2.38
C GLN A 572 24.46 28.65 -3.71
N SER A 573 23.13 28.73 -3.75
CA SER A 573 22.36 28.51 -4.99
C SER A 573 22.72 29.56 -6.04
N ALA A 574 22.72 30.84 -5.65
CA ALA A 574 23.13 31.95 -6.52
C ALA A 574 24.59 31.79 -6.98
N PHE A 575 25.49 31.40 -6.08
CA PHE A 575 26.91 31.13 -6.36
C PHE A 575 27.09 30.01 -7.38
N LEU A 576 26.32 28.93 -7.29
CA LEU A 576 26.35 27.80 -8.23
C LEU A 576 25.65 28.09 -9.57
N SER A 577 24.82 29.14 -9.64
CA SER A 577 24.15 29.56 -10.88
C SER A 577 25.09 30.17 -11.93
N SER A 578 26.36 30.43 -11.57
CA SER A 578 27.43 31.01 -12.42
C SER A 578 27.18 32.44 -12.93
N ASN A 579 26.13 33.12 -12.46
CA ASN A 579 25.87 34.53 -12.78
C ASN A 579 26.41 35.45 -11.67
N VAL A 580 27.52 36.13 -11.96
CA VAL A 580 28.24 37.00 -11.01
C VAL A 580 27.38 38.21 -10.61
N ASP A 581 26.65 38.81 -11.54
CA ASP A 581 25.84 40.00 -11.28
C ASP A 581 24.68 39.68 -10.35
N SER A 582 23.96 38.59 -10.64
CA SER A 582 22.86 38.12 -9.78
C SER A 582 23.34 37.72 -8.38
N PHE A 583 24.54 37.12 -8.27
CA PHE A 583 25.16 36.82 -6.99
C PHE A 583 25.57 38.09 -6.23
N ALA A 584 26.16 39.07 -6.92
CA ALA A 584 26.58 40.33 -6.32
C ALA A 584 25.40 41.14 -5.80
N ASP A 585 24.32 41.25 -6.57
CA ASP A 585 23.07 41.91 -6.16
C ASP A 585 22.47 41.23 -4.93
N SER A 586 22.40 39.89 -4.95
CA SER A 586 21.87 39.10 -3.83
C SER A 586 22.72 39.26 -2.58
N PHE A 587 24.05 39.28 -2.71
CA PHE A 587 24.99 39.46 -1.60
C PHE A 587 24.96 40.88 -1.01
N GLN A 588 24.85 41.91 -1.86
CA GLN A 588 24.76 43.31 -1.42
C GLN A 588 23.41 43.64 -0.77
N SER A 589 22.34 42.95 -1.16
CA SER A 589 21.00 43.16 -0.57
C SER A 589 20.87 42.70 0.89
N LEU A 590 21.85 41.96 1.41
CA LEU A 590 21.82 41.38 2.76
C LEU A 590 22.24 42.37 3.86
N PRO A 591 21.66 42.29 5.07
CA PRO A 591 22.11 43.05 6.23
C PRO A 591 23.57 42.75 6.62
N GLU A 592 24.30 43.77 7.07
CA GLU A 592 25.72 43.67 7.41
C GLU A 592 26.02 42.59 8.47
N SER A 593 25.15 42.46 9.47
CA SER A 593 25.27 41.46 10.54
C SER A 593 25.22 40.02 10.06
N ILE A 594 24.56 39.75 8.93
CA ILE A 594 24.47 38.43 8.30
C ILE A 594 25.69 38.19 7.42
N ILE A 595 26.14 39.23 6.70
CA ILE A 595 27.34 39.16 5.85
C ILE A 595 28.57 38.73 6.67
N ASP A 596 28.76 39.29 7.86
CA ASP A 596 29.91 38.97 8.72
C ASP A 596 29.93 37.50 9.18
N LYS A 597 28.75 36.87 9.33
CA LYS A 597 28.63 35.46 9.74
C LYS A 597 28.64 34.48 8.57
N VAL A 598 27.90 34.79 7.50
CA VAL A 598 27.68 33.89 6.36
C VAL A 598 28.82 34.02 5.34
N GLY A 599 29.37 35.21 5.16
CA GLY A 599 30.43 35.51 4.20
C GLY A 599 31.66 34.60 4.34
N PRO A 600 32.30 34.50 5.52
CA PRO A 600 33.44 33.61 5.74
C PRO A 600 33.12 32.12 5.49
N ARG A 601 31.92 31.66 5.87
CA ARG A 601 31.45 30.29 5.64
C ARG A 601 31.29 30.02 4.14
N LEU A 602 30.69 30.95 3.40
CA LEU A 602 30.53 30.87 1.96
C LEU A 602 31.88 30.94 1.22
N ALA A 603 32.82 31.76 1.69
CA ALA A 603 34.17 31.83 1.14
C ALA A 603 34.94 30.51 1.31
N ASN A 604 34.79 29.85 2.47
CA ASN A 604 35.34 28.51 2.69
C ASN A 604 34.67 27.47 1.79
N PHE A 605 33.34 27.54 1.62
CA PHE A 605 32.61 26.65 0.72
C PHE A 605 33.08 26.82 -0.73
N GLY A 606 33.13 28.05 -1.24
CA GLY A 606 33.58 28.36 -2.59
C GLY A 606 35.02 27.89 -2.84
N TRP A 607 35.91 28.13 -1.88
CA TRP A 607 37.28 27.63 -1.93
C TRP A 607 37.34 26.10 -2.03
N LEU A 608 36.67 25.38 -1.13
CA LEU A 608 36.66 23.91 -1.13
C LEU A 608 36.00 23.33 -2.39
N TYR A 609 34.94 23.96 -2.88
CA TYR A 609 34.25 23.54 -4.11
C TYR A 609 35.20 23.66 -5.31
N LEU A 610 35.86 24.80 -5.47
CA LEU A 610 36.82 25.02 -6.55
C LEU A 610 38.05 24.12 -6.43
N SER A 611 38.57 23.88 -5.21
CA SER A 611 39.64 22.90 -4.99
C SER A 611 39.26 21.49 -5.43
N ARG A 612 38.03 21.05 -5.12
CA ARG A 612 37.56 19.69 -5.42
C ARG A 612 37.33 19.47 -6.92
N TYR A 613 36.88 20.49 -7.64
CA TYR A 613 36.50 20.39 -9.04
C TYR A 613 37.50 21.06 -10.00
N HIS A 614 38.75 21.30 -9.56
CA HIS A 614 39.78 21.99 -10.35
C HIS A 614 40.08 21.33 -11.71
N ASP A 615 39.94 20.00 -11.83
CA ASP A 615 40.20 19.26 -13.07
C ASP A 615 39.11 19.41 -14.15
N ILE A 616 37.92 19.88 -13.78
CA ILE A 616 36.73 19.89 -14.65
C ILE A 616 36.53 21.30 -15.22
N TYR A 617 36.98 21.50 -16.45
CA TYR A 617 36.78 22.75 -17.18
C TYR A 617 35.34 22.87 -17.67
N SER A 618 34.64 23.94 -17.23
CA SER A 618 33.36 24.34 -17.80
C SER A 618 33.16 25.85 -17.66
N PRO A 619 32.41 26.50 -18.58
CA PRO A 619 32.10 27.93 -18.47
C PRO A 619 31.34 28.27 -17.17
N LYS A 620 30.66 27.29 -16.56
CA LYS A 620 30.04 27.44 -15.24
C LYS A 620 31.07 27.62 -14.13
N MET A 621 32.19 26.90 -14.20
CA MET A 621 33.27 27.01 -13.20
C MET A 621 33.97 28.36 -13.27
N ASP A 622 34.05 28.97 -14.46
CA ASP A 622 34.56 30.33 -14.63
C ASP A 622 33.68 31.36 -13.90
N GLY A 623 32.36 31.30 -14.09
CA GLY A 623 31.41 32.17 -13.36
C GLY A 623 31.42 31.95 -11.85
N ILE A 624 31.63 30.71 -11.39
CA ILE A 624 31.79 30.39 -9.96
C ILE A 624 33.10 30.96 -9.41
N ALA A 625 34.21 30.84 -10.15
CA ALA A 625 35.50 31.40 -9.75
C ALA A 625 35.45 32.93 -9.67
N GLU A 626 34.82 33.60 -10.64
CA GLU A 626 34.62 35.05 -10.63
C GLU A 626 33.74 35.49 -9.45
N SER A 627 32.65 34.76 -9.16
CA SER A 627 31.79 35.00 -7.98
C SER A 627 32.57 34.83 -6.66
N CYS A 628 33.47 33.84 -6.59
CA CYS A 628 34.32 33.62 -5.41
C CYS A 628 35.39 34.71 -5.26
N ILE A 629 35.95 35.21 -6.35
CA ILE A 629 36.88 36.34 -6.34
C ILE A 629 36.16 37.60 -5.85
N TYR A 630 34.94 37.85 -6.33
CA TYR A 630 34.12 38.96 -5.87
C TYR A 630 33.85 38.87 -4.35
N LEU A 631 33.39 37.71 -3.88
CA LEU A 631 33.17 37.46 -2.45
C LEU A 631 34.44 37.68 -1.62
N LEU A 632 35.58 37.14 -2.03
CA LEU A 632 36.84 37.31 -1.29
C LEU A 632 37.35 38.76 -1.31
N ASN A 633 37.10 39.53 -2.38
CA ASN A 633 37.41 40.97 -2.41
C ASN A 633 36.56 41.73 -1.41
N THR A 634 35.23 41.58 -1.49
CA THR A 634 34.31 42.30 -0.61
C THR A 634 34.55 41.96 0.86
N LEU A 635 34.84 40.70 1.20
CA LEU A 635 35.20 40.31 2.56
C LEU A 635 36.54 40.92 3.00
N HIS A 636 37.57 40.89 2.14
CA HIS A 636 38.87 41.50 2.46
C HIS A 636 38.76 43.01 2.68
N GLU A 637 37.98 43.72 1.86
CA GLU A 637 37.73 45.16 2.01
C GLU A 637 36.99 45.49 3.31
N ARG A 638 36.10 44.60 3.78
CA ARG A 638 35.31 44.80 5.02
C ARG A 638 36.07 44.40 6.28
N THR A 639 36.76 43.25 6.29
CA THR A 639 37.38 42.68 7.50
C THR A 639 38.87 42.98 7.62
N ALA A 640 39.51 43.49 6.55
CA ALA A 640 40.96 43.66 6.42
C ALA A 640 41.79 42.37 6.68
N ASP A 641 41.15 41.18 6.65
CA ASP A 641 41.84 39.92 6.90
C ASP A 641 42.71 39.53 5.69
N GLU A 642 44.02 39.43 5.93
CA GLU A 642 45.00 39.05 4.91
C GLU A 642 44.74 37.66 4.31
N ILE A 643 44.06 36.76 5.03
CA ILE A 643 43.79 35.40 4.56
C ILE A 643 42.88 35.44 3.33
N PHE A 644 41.83 36.27 3.34
CA PHE A 644 40.94 36.43 2.18
C PHE A 644 41.67 37.08 1.01
N GLY A 645 42.54 38.06 1.28
CA GLY A 645 43.39 38.68 0.26
C GLY A 645 44.35 37.69 -0.40
N LYS A 646 45.01 36.82 0.38
CA LYS A 646 45.90 35.76 -0.13
C LYS A 646 45.14 34.72 -0.95
N ARG A 647 44.00 34.22 -0.47
CA ARG A 647 43.15 33.26 -1.20
C ARG A 647 42.60 33.84 -2.49
N ARG A 648 42.16 35.10 -2.48
CA ARG A 648 41.73 35.82 -3.68
C ARG A 648 42.83 35.86 -4.72
N ASP A 649 44.04 36.25 -4.30
CA ASP A 649 45.18 36.38 -5.19
C ASP A 649 45.60 35.03 -5.78
N GLN A 650 45.51 33.95 -5.00
CA GLN A 650 45.74 32.58 -5.49
C GLN A 650 44.67 32.17 -6.50
N LEU A 651 43.38 32.42 -6.20
CA LEU A 651 42.28 32.05 -7.10
C LEU A 651 42.32 32.85 -8.41
N ARG A 652 42.70 34.14 -8.38
CA ARG A 652 42.92 34.94 -9.59
C ARG A 652 44.04 34.37 -10.46
N GLN A 653 45.13 33.92 -9.85
CA GLN A 653 46.26 33.31 -10.57
C GLN A 653 45.81 32.01 -11.22
N MET A 654 45.15 31.14 -10.46
CA MET A 654 44.58 29.89 -10.99
C MET A 654 43.59 30.14 -12.13
N HIS A 655 42.63 31.04 -11.94
CA HIS A 655 41.62 31.31 -12.95
C HIS A 655 42.25 31.84 -14.24
N ARG A 656 43.28 32.70 -14.16
CA ARG A 656 44.06 33.12 -15.34
C ARG A 656 44.83 31.97 -15.98
N LEU A 657 45.48 31.11 -15.19
CA LEU A 657 46.19 29.93 -15.69
C LEU A 657 45.26 28.97 -16.44
N HIS A 658 44.04 28.77 -15.96
CA HIS A 658 43.05 27.94 -16.63
C HIS A 658 42.53 28.61 -17.90
N LYS A 659 42.11 29.88 -17.82
CA LYS A 659 41.46 30.61 -18.93
C LYS A 659 42.40 30.92 -20.10
N GLU A 660 43.65 31.29 -19.81
CA GLU A 660 44.62 31.73 -20.83
C GLU A 660 45.51 30.58 -21.32
N PHE A 661 45.71 29.53 -20.51
CA PHE A 661 46.73 28.51 -20.76
C PHE A 661 46.25 27.05 -20.62
N ASP A 662 44.99 26.80 -20.26
CA ASP A 662 44.40 25.46 -20.01
C ASP A 662 45.19 24.62 -18.98
N ILE A 663 45.82 25.27 -18.01
CA ILE A 663 46.59 24.60 -16.95
C ILE A 663 45.67 24.28 -15.78
N LYS A 664 45.46 22.99 -15.53
CA LYS A 664 44.56 22.45 -14.50
C LYS A 664 45.34 21.95 -13.29
N ASP A 665 45.66 22.86 -12.38
CA ASP A 665 46.42 22.57 -11.16
C ASP A 665 45.64 22.96 -9.91
N HIS A 666 45.96 22.33 -8.78
CA HIS A 666 45.24 22.50 -7.52
C HIS A 666 45.64 23.83 -6.84
N PRO A 667 44.76 24.48 -6.05
CA PRO A 667 45.09 25.75 -5.39
C PRO A 667 46.33 25.73 -4.50
N SER A 668 46.63 24.59 -3.89
CA SER A 668 47.85 24.38 -3.09
C SER A 668 49.13 24.49 -3.92
N ASP A 669 49.06 24.18 -5.22
CA ASP A 669 50.21 24.17 -6.11
C ASP A 669 50.65 25.60 -6.48
N VAL A 670 49.74 26.56 -6.34
CA VAL A 670 50.00 28.00 -6.53
C VAL A 670 50.30 28.72 -5.20
N ALA A 671 50.10 28.04 -4.06
CA ALA A 671 50.24 28.66 -2.75
C ALA A 671 51.69 28.99 -2.37
N PHE A 672 52.63 28.09 -2.67
CA PHE A 672 54.04 28.21 -2.30
C PHE A 672 54.95 28.46 -3.50
N VAL A 673 56.05 29.20 -3.30
CA VAL A 673 57.01 29.53 -4.37
C VAL A 673 57.59 28.27 -5.02
N GLN A 674 57.94 27.27 -4.22
CA GLN A 674 58.46 25.98 -4.72
C GLN A 674 57.43 25.22 -5.56
N ALA A 675 56.16 25.26 -5.15
CA ALA A 675 55.08 24.59 -5.88
C ALA A 675 54.77 25.31 -7.21
N ARG A 676 54.87 26.64 -7.25
CA ARG A 676 54.76 27.43 -8.50
C ARG A 676 55.84 27.07 -9.52
N HIS A 677 57.06 26.81 -9.06
CA HIS A 677 58.12 26.31 -9.94
C HIS A 677 57.79 24.91 -10.47
N ALA A 678 57.24 24.00 -9.65
CA ALA A 678 56.80 22.68 -10.10
C ALA A 678 55.65 22.76 -11.12
N VAL A 679 54.70 23.68 -10.94
CA VAL A 679 53.62 23.98 -11.91
C VAL A 679 54.21 24.47 -13.23
N LEU A 680 55.19 25.37 -13.17
CA LEU A 680 55.89 25.86 -14.36
C LEU A 680 56.59 24.71 -15.11
N GLU A 681 57.30 23.82 -14.42
CA GLU A 681 57.93 22.64 -15.03
C GLU A 681 56.91 21.64 -15.63
N LYS A 682 55.78 21.43 -14.95
CA LYS A 682 54.68 20.58 -15.46
C LYS A 682 54.04 21.19 -16.71
N SER A 683 53.79 22.50 -16.70
CA SER A 683 53.24 23.23 -17.85
C SER A 683 54.18 23.16 -19.05
N PHE A 684 55.50 23.25 -18.82
CA PHE A 684 56.53 23.08 -19.85
C PHE A 684 56.45 21.72 -20.55
N LYS A 685 56.36 20.63 -19.77
CA LYS A 685 56.21 19.27 -20.32
C LYS A 685 54.89 19.12 -21.10
N ASN A 686 53.80 19.69 -20.59
CA ASN A 686 52.49 19.62 -21.25
C ASN A 686 52.47 20.37 -22.59
N PHE A 687 53.03 21.58 -22.65
CA PHE A 687 53.09 22.34 -23.91
C PHE A 687 53.97 21.66 -24.97
N ILE A 688 55.06 21.01 -24.56
CA ILE A 688 55.90 20.24 -25.48
C ILE A 688 55.17 18.99 -25.99
N ASN A 689 54.48 18.25 -25.10
CA ASN A 689 53.75 17.04 -25.48
C ASN A 689 52.52 17.34 -26.35
N ALA A 690 51.91 18.51 -26.20
CA ALA A 690 50.70 18.89 -26.92
C ALA A 690 50.94 19.39 -28.36
N GLN A 691 52.19 19.70 -28.74
CA GLN A 691 52.46 20.40 -30.00
C GLN A 691 53.70 19.90 -30.74
N ASN A 692 53.47 19.37 -31.95
CA ASN A 692 54.55 18.97 -32.86
C ASN A 692 55.06 20.10 -33.80
N ASN A 693 54.53 21.34 -33.76
CA ASN A 693 54.81 22.34 -34.81
C ASN A 693 54.84 23.84 -34.41
N GLU A 694 54.74 24.25 -33.13
CA GLU A 694 54.87 25.68 -32.78
C GLU A 694 56.33 26.16 -32.76
N CYS A 695 56.56 27.40 -33.21
CA CYS A 695 57.87 28.04 -33.17
C CYS A 695 58.33 28.25 -31.72
N ALA A 696 59.58 27.90 -31.41
CA ALA A 696 60.16 27.96 -30.06
C ALA A 696 60.04 29.36 -29.40
N GLU A 697 60.01 30.44 -30.18
CA GLU A 697 59.79 31.80 -29.66
C GLU A 697 58.40 32.01 -29.07
N MET A 698 57.36 31.44 -29.69
CA MET A 698 55.97 31.56 -29.21
C MET A 698 55.79 30.76 -27.91
N LEU A 699 56.42 29.58 -27.82
CA LEU A 699 56.41 28.75 -26.63
C LEU A 699 57.14 29.46 -25.46
N CYS A 700 58.30 30.08 -25.71
CA CYS A 700 58.98 30.91 -24.71
C CYS A 700 58.13 32.08 -24.23
N LYS A 701 57.45 32.80 -25.13
CA LYS A 701 56.54 33.90 -24.76
C LYS A 701 55.38 33.42 -23.90
N LYS A 702 54.76 32.28 -24.25
CA LYS A 702 53.70 31.65 -23.45
C LYS A 702 54.20 31.23 -22.06
N LEU A 703 55.35 30.57 -21.97
CA LEU A 703 55.94 30.14 -20.69
C LEU A 703 56.34 31.31 -19.79
N LEU A 704 56.88 32.38 -20.36
CA LEU A 704 57.16 33.61 -19.62
C LEU A 704 55.88 34.30 -19.16
N ALA A 705 54.82 34.26 -19.97
CA ALA A 705 53.50 34.74 -19.56
C ALA A 705 52.93 33.89 -18.41
N VAL A 706 53.09 32.56 -18.45
CA VAL A 706 52.74 31.65 -17.33
C VAL A 706 53.53 31.99 -16.07
N GLY A 707 54.85 32.19 -16.17
CA GLY A 707 55.69 32.63 -15.05
C GLY A 707 55.24 33.96 -14.44
N ASN A 708 54.88 34.94 -15.28
CA ASN A 708 54.32 36.21 -14.86
C ASN A 708 52.97 36.03 -14.15
N THR A 709 52.09 35.17 -14.66
CA THR A 709 50.82 34.87 -13.99
C THR A 709 51.00 34.18 -12.64
N LEU A 710 52.05 33.36 -12.45
CA LEU A 710 52.43 32.77 -11.17
C LEU A 710 53.12 33.77 -10.22
N LYS A 711 53.31 35.03 -10.63
CA LYS A 711 54.09 36.06 -9.92
C LYS A 711 55.50 35.58 -9.55
N LEU A 712 56.12 34.77 -10.40
CA LEU A 712 57.52 34.38 -10.27
C LEU A 712 58.40 35.49 -10.84
N ASP A 713 59.58 35.69 -10.26
CA ASP A 713 60.55 36.60 -10.87
C ASP A 713 60.95 36.08 -12.25
N ARG A 714 61.12 36.98 -13.22
CA ARG A 714 61.44 36.64 -14.61
C ARG A 714 62.73 35.84 -14.69
N GLN A 715 63.70 36.18 -13.84
CA GLN A 715 64.96 35.45 -13.72
C GLN A 715 64.74 34.03 -13.18
N ALA A 716 64.05 33.88 -12.04
CA ALA A 716 63.76 32.57 -11.44
C ALA A 716 62.90 31.66 -12.34
N THR A 717 62.01 32.24 -13.14
CA THR A 717 61.21 31.55 -14.15
C THR A 717 62.11 30.96 -15.24
N ILE A 718 63.06 31.75 -15.75
CA ILE A 718 63.99 31.29 -16.79
C ILE A 718 64.96 30.24 -16.23
N GLU A 719 65.49 30.45 -15.02
CA GLU A 719 66.41 29.53 -14.35
C GLU A 719 65.78 28.15 -14.06
N THR A 720 64.46 28.05 -13.89
CA THR A 720 63.75 26.77 -13.71
C THR A 720 63.36 26.09 -15.03
N LEU A 721 63.09 26.88 -16.07
CA LEU A 721 62.77 26.38 -17.41
C LEU A 721 64.00 25.84 -18.18
N ILE A 722 65.18 26.44 -18.02
CA ILE A 722 66.40 26.01 -18.73
C ILE A 722 66.78 24.54 -18.40
N PRO A 723 66.92 24.11 -17.13
CA PRO A 723 67.19 22.71 -16.79
C PRO A 723 66.10 21.77 -17.33
N SER A 724 64.84 22.20 -17.28
CA SER A 724 63.70 21.42 -17.76
C SER A 724 63.74 21.23 -19.28
N ALA A 725 64.12 22.27 -20.03
CA ALA A 725 64.30 22.21 -21.47
C ALA A 725 65.45 21.29 -21.90
N LEU A 726 66.55 21.29 -21.13
CA LEU A 726 67.69 20.42 -21.39
C LEU A 726 67.37 18.95 -21.12
N LYS A 727 66.67 18.65 -20.01
CA LYS A 727 66.21 17.29 -19.71
C LYS A 727 65.31 16.70 -20.80
N VAL A 728 64.47 17.53 -21.42
CA VAL A 728 63.53 17.11 -22.50
C VAL A 728 64.17 17.21 -23.90
N ARG A 729 65.45 17.59 -24.00
CA ARG A 729 66.22 17.75 -25.25
C ARG A 729 65.66 18.79 -26.24
N GLN A 730 64.98 19.82 -25.74
CA GLN A 730 64.45 20.93 -26.55
C GLN A 730 65.45 22.11 -26.57
N TYR A 731 66.57 21.91 -27.29
CA TYR A 731 67.72 22.82 -27.27
C TYR A 731 67.41 24.22 -27.82
N ASN A 732 66.50 24.35 -28.79
CA ASN A 732 66.10 25.64 -29.36
C ASN A 732 65.35 26.52 -28.35
N VAL A 733 64.51 25.91 -27.50
CA VAL A 733 63.78 26.61 -26.43
C VAL A 733 64.75 27.04 -25.33
N ALA A 734 65.66 26.15 -24.92
CA ALA A 734 66.73 26.47 -23.98
C ALA A 734 67.58 27.65 -24.46
N ARG A 735 67.95 27.68 -25.75
CA ARG A 735 68.75 28.75 -26.36
C ARG A 735 68.02 30.10 -26.35
N ILE A 736 66.73 30.14 -26.69
CA ILE A 736 65.95 31.39 -26.67
C ILE A 736 65.78 31.90 -25.23
N LEU A 737 65.46 31.01 -24.29
CA LEU A 737 65.37 31.36 -22.86
C LEU A 737 66.69 31.91 -22.33
N PHE A 738 67.80 31.29 -22.73
CA PHE A 738 69.14 31.73 -22.38
C PHE A 738 69.49 33.12 -22.93
N ARG A 739 69.17 33.39 -24.21
CA ARG A 739 69.32 34.74 -24.79
C ARG A 739 68.45 35.78 -24.08
N THR A 740 67.25 35.42 -23.64
CA THR A 740 66.42 36.33 -22.85
C THR A 740 66.97 36.58 -21.44
N LEU A 741 67.76 35.66 -20.90
CA LEU A 741 68.46 35.82 -19.61
C LEU A 741 69.66 36.77 -19.74
N LEU A 742 70.43 36.63 -20.82
CA LEU A 742 71.59 37.46 -21.15
C LEU A 742 71.28 38.95 -21.32
N ASN A 743 70.06 39.28 -21.73
CA ASN A 743 69.57 40.65 -21.82
C ASN A 743 69.19 41.26 -20.45
N GLY A 744 69.26 40.48 -19.36
CA GLY A 744 69.00 40.91 -17.99
C GLY A 744 70.26 41.37 -17.23
N ASN A 745 70.08 42.13 -16.14
CA ASN A 745 71.19 42.82 -15.46
C ASN A 745 72.05 41.95 -14.52
N LYS A 746 71.62 40.74 -14.12
CA LYS A 746 72.35 39.86 -13.19
C LYS A 746 72.10 38.39 -13.52
N VAL A 747 73.16 37.59 -13.66
CA VAL A 747 73.11 36.15 -13.94
C VAL A 747 73.60 35.38 -12.71
N GLY A 748 72.84 34.39 -12.23
CA GLY A 748 73.20 33.57 -11.07
C GLY A 748 74.33 32.57 -11.35
N ALA A 749 75.17 32.27 -10.35
CA ALA A 749 76.32 31.36 -10.49
C ALA A 749 75.92 29.89 -10.81
N SER A 750 74.69 29.49 -10.48
CA SER A 750 74.12 28.16 -10.80
C SER A 750 73.98 27.91 -12.31
N ILE A 751 73.96 28.96 -13.13
CA ILE A 751 73.84 28.85 -14.60
C ILE A 751 75.14 28.33 -15.22
N VAL A 752 76.29 28.51 -14.57
CA VAL A 752 77.61 28.05 -15.05
C VAL A 752 77.68 26.52 -15.13
N SER A 753 77.10 25.80 -14.16
CA SER A 753 77.04 24.34 -14.22
C SER A 753 76.05 23.84 -15.28
N LEU A 754 74.92 24.53 -15.47
CA LEU A 754 73.93 24.24 -16.51
C LEU A 754 74.47 24.50 -17.93
N LEU A 755 75.32 25.52 -18.09
CA LEU A 755 76.01 25.83 -19.35
C LEU A 755 76.91 24.70 -19.84
N LYS A 756 77.60 24.00 -18.92
CA LYS A 756 78.39 22.80 -19.25
C LYS A 756 77.49 21.70 -19.84
N GLU A 757 76.32 21.49 -19.25
CA GLU A 757 75.35 20.48 -19.73
C GLU A 757 74.75 20.85 -21.10
N MET A 758 74.45 22.14 -21.34
CA MET A 758 74.00 22.64 -22.66
C MET A 758 75.04 22.39 -23.75
N PHE A 759 76.30 22.68 -23.47
CA PHE A 759 77.37 22.61 -24.44
C PHE A 759 77.71 21.16 -24.84
N CYS A 760 77.67 20.24 -23.87
CA CYS A 760 77.89 18.81 -24.11
C CYS A 760 76.78 18.15 -24.96
N THR A 761 75.55 18.68 -24.93
CA THR A 761 74.35 18.04 -25.48
C THR A 761 73.83 18.66 -26.78
N CYS A 762 74.27 19.86 -27.16
CA CYS A 762 73.82 20.57 -28.37
C CYS A 762 74.53 20.07 -29.66
N GLU A 763 73.81 19.97 -30.78
CA GLU A 763 74.36 19.55 -32.08
C GLU A 763 75.16 20.66 -32.78
N ASP A 764 74.74 21.92 -32.66
CA ASP A 764 75.36 23.11 -33.28
C ASP A 764 76.11 23.92 -32.20
N VAL A 765 77.37 23.54 -31.98
CA VAL A 765 78.24 24.04 -30.89
C VAL A 765 78.76 25.45 -31.18
N LEU A 766 78.98 25.75 -32.47
CA LEU A 766 79.63 26.99 -32.91
C LEU A 766 78.73 28.21 -32.74
N THR A 767 77.41 28.06 -32.94
CA THR A 767 76.46 29.18 -32.76
C THR A 767 76.12 29.48 -31.29
N LEU A 768 76.53 28.62 -30.36
CA LEU A 768 76.38 28.79 -28.91
C LEU A 768 77.60 29.46 -28.26
N ALA A 769 78.77 29.42 -28.92
CA ALA A 769 80.02 29.98 -28.40
C ALA A 769 79.93 31.49 -28.12
N SER A 770 79.23 32.26 -28.95
CA SER A 770 78.95 33.69 -28.71
C SER A 770 78.13 33.92 -27.45
N ASP A 771 77.08 33.12 -27.28
CA ASP A 771 76.14 33.24 -26.17
C ASP A 771 76.84 32.80 -24.86
N LEU A 772 77.72 31.79 -24.92
CA LEU A 772 78.58 31.32 -23.82
C LEU A 772 79.61 32.35 -23.36
N HIS A 773 80.33 32.96 -24.29
CA HIS A 773 81.32 34.01 -23.97
C HIS A 773 80.63 35.20 -23.28
N CYS A 774 79.51 35.69 -23.82
CA CYS A 774 78.74 36.76 -23.19
C CYS A 774 78.27 36.38 -21.79
N CYS A 775 77.83 35.14 -21.57
CA CYS A 775 77.33 34.70 -20.27
C CYS A 775 78.46 34.55 -19.23
N ALA A 776 79.56 33.90 -19.60
CA ALA A 776 80.70 33.71 -18.71
C ALA A 776 81.35 35.06 -18.35
N SER A 777 81.38 36.02 -19.28
CA SER A 777 81.80 37.40 -19.05
C SER A 777 80.91 38.15 -18.06
N GLN A 778 79.57 38.00 -18.16
CA GLN A 778 78.65 38.60 -17.19
C GLN A 778 78.74 37.93 -15.82
N VAL A 779 78.88 36.60 -15.75
CA VAL A 779 79.01 35.86 -14.50
C VAL A 779 80.32 36.19 -13.77
N LEU A 780 81.41 36.45 -14.50
CA LEU A 780 82.68 36.94 -13.95
C LEU A 780 82.52 38.19 -13.07
N SER A 781 81.53 39.04 -13.37
CA SER A 781 81.26 40.26 -12.60
C SER A 781 80.46 40.03 -11.30
N VAL A 782 79.84 38.86 -11.12
CA VAL A 782 78.88 38.56 -10.02
C VAL A 782 79.24 37.30 -9.21
N ALA A 783 80.12 36.42 -9.71
CA ALA A 783 80.35 35.07 -9.16
C ALA A 783 81.12 35.01 -7.82
N PRO A 784 80.82 34.02 -6.96
CA PRO A 784 81.67 33.66 -5.82
C PRO A 784 83.03 33.08 -6.27
N ARG A 785 84.08 33.21 -5.44
CA ARG A 785 85.50 32.95 -5.79
C ARG A 785 85.74 31.60 -6.50
N ASP A 786 84.99 30.57 -6.17
CA ASP A 786 85.18 29.22 -6.73
C ASP A 786 84.68 29.11 -8.18
N ALA A 787 83.64 29.87 -8.55
CA ALA A 787 83.07 29.87 -9.91
C ALA A 787 83.78 30.83 -10.87
N ILE A 788 84.64 31.75 -10.36
CA ILE A 788 85.43 32.69 -11.19
C ILE A 788 86.43 31.91 -12.05
N LYS A 789 87.15 30.95 -11.46
CA LYS A 789 88.17 30.17 -12.16
C LYS A 789 87.56 29.35 -13.30
N GLU A 790 86.43 28.70 -13.06
CA GLU A 790 85.70 27.96 -14.09
C GLU A 790 85.11 28.89 -15.17
N SER A 791 84.64 30.08 -14.81
CA SER A 791 84.09 31.05 -15.77
C SER A 791 85.17 31.62 -16.70
N ILE A 792 86.39 31.86 -16.19
CA ILE A 792 87.54 32.29 -17.00
C ILE A 792 87.89 31.23 -18.04
N GLU A 793 87.92 29.96 -17.64
CA GLU A 793 88.21 28.84 -18.54
C GLU A 793 87.12 28.70 -19.61
N ILE A 794 85.85 28.85 -19.24
CA ILE A 794 84.73 28.85 -20.21
C ILE A 794 84.88 30.02 -21.19
N CYS A 795 85.23 31.22 -20.72
CA CYS A 795 85.49 32.36 -21.61
C CYS A 795 86.63 32.08 -22.59
N GLN A 796 87.76 31.53 -22.11
CA GLN A 796 88.93 31.25 -22.96
C GLN A 796 88.63 30.21 -24.04
N TRP A 797 87.92 29.13 -23.67
CA TRP A 797 87.48 28.14 -24.63
C TRP A 797 86.42 28.71 -25.58
N ALA A 798 85.45 29.48 -25.10
CA ALA A 798 84.43 30.12 -25.94
C ALA A 798 85.05 31.13 -26.92
N ASP A 799 86.05 31.90 -26.50
CA ASP A 799 86.82 32.82 -27.35
C ASP A 799 87.59 32.09 -28.44
N PHE A 800 88.27 30.99 -28.10
CA PHE A 800 88.93 30.14 -29.08
C PHE A 800 87.93 29.58 -30.09
N LEU A 801 86.79 29.08 -29.63
CA LEU A 801 85.72 28.56 -30.48
C LEU A 801 85.07 29.63 -31.35
N LEU A 802 84.91 30.86 -30.85
CA LEU A 802 84.46 32.03 -31.60
C LEU A 802 85.46 32.40 -32.70
N GLN A 803 86.76 32.37 -32.39
CA GLN A 803 87.82 32.64 -33.37
C GLN A 803 87.83 31.58 -34.48
N VAL A 804 87.69 30.30 -34.12
CA VAL A 804 87.55 29.21 -35.10
C VAL A 804 86.25 29.33 -35.90
N HIS A 805 85.14 29.73 -35.26
CA HIS A 805 83.88 29.98 -35.95
C HIS A 805 83.99 31.12 -36.96
N ASN A 806 84.59 32.25 -36.58
CA ASN A 806 84.83 33.40 -37.45
C ASN A 806 85.75 33.02 -38.63
N ALA A 807 86.75 32.17 -38.41
CA ALA A 807 87.61 31.63 -39.46
C ALA A 807 86.90 30.60 -40.36
N SER A 808 85.82 29.96 -39.90
CA SER A 808 85.01 29.03 -40.70
C SER A 808 83.95 29.71 -41.58
N LEU A 809 83.71 31.02 -41.38
CA LEU A 809 82.76 31.79 -42.17
C LEU A 809 83.43 32.28 -43.47
N PRO A 810 82.87 31.99 -44.66
CA PRO A 810 83.37 32.55 -45.91
C PRO A 810 83.19 34.07 -45.91
N ASP A 811 84.26 34.78 -46.28
CA ASP A 811 84.35 36.25 -46.39
C ASP A 811 82.99 36.95 -46.63
N LYS A 812 82.51 37.65 -45.60
CA LYS A 812 81.72 38.86 -45.81
C LYS A 812 82.55 40.07 -45.40
N MET A 813 83.47 40.43 -46.28
CA MET A 813 83.76 41.83 -46.58
C MET A 813 82.46 42.51 -47.02
N SER A 814 81.64 42.97 -46.06
CA SER A 814 80.66 44.04 -46.30
C SER A 814 80.10 44.58 -44.98
N GLY A 815 80.54 45.78 -44.61
CA GLY A 815 79.65 46.78 -44.01
C GLY A 815 79.56 46.83 -42.49
N THR A 816 80.18 47.90 -41.95
CA THR A 816 79.77 48.62 -40.73
C THR A 816 79.79 47.83 -39.42
N ALA A 817 80.97 47.40 -38.99
CA ALA A 817 81.26 47.23 -37.57
C ALA A 817 82.41 48.16 -37.20
N ASP A 818 82.23 48.91 -36.11
CA ASP A 818 83.10 49.98 -35.64
C ASP A 818 84.54 49.48 -35.45
N LEU A 819 85.47 49.99 -36.26
CA LEU A 819 86.90 49.64 -36.24
C LEU A 819 87.57 50.04 -34.91
N TYR A 820 86.87 50.75 -34.02
CA TYR A 820 87.33 51.13 -32.70
C TYR A 820 87.10 50.05 -31.62
N LEU A 821 86.22 49.06 -31.85
CA LEU A 821 85.91 47.97 -30.89
C LEU A 821 86.59 46.63 -31.23
N THR A 822 87.18 46.51 -32.42
CA THR A 822 88.05 45.37 -32.79
C THR A 822 89.50 45.55 -32.32
N TRP A 823 89.81 46.68 -31.68
CA TRP A 823 91.08 46.94 -31.00
C TRP A 823 90.92 46.77 -29.50
N GLY A 824 91.13 45.54 -29.04
CA GLY A 824 91.23 45.26 -27.62
C GLY A 824 90.87 43.82 -27.30
N LEU A 825 91.79 42.88 -27.60
CA LEU A 825 92.20 41.76 -26.73
C LEU A 825 92.88 40.58 -27.47
N SER A 826 92.98 40.57 -28.81
CA SER A 826 93.83 39.60 -29.53
C SER A 826 94.97 40.30 -30.27
N TYR A 827 96.07 40.60 -29.57
CA TYR A 827 97.27 41.28 -30.11
C TYR A 827 98.13 40.43 -31.06
N MET A 828 97.54 39.39 -31.65
CA MET A 828 98.29 38.33 -32.32
C MET A 828 98.02 38.38 -33.84
N TYR A 829 96.81 38.71 -34.27
CA TYR A 829 96.41 38.39 -35.64
C TYR A 829 96.98 39.30 -36.75
N GLU A 830 97.72 38.71 -37.70
CA GLU A 830 97.79 39.17 -39.11
C GLU A 830 96.74 38.41 -39.92
N ALA A 831 95.72 39.11 -40.42
CA ALA A 831 94.63 38.50 -41.17
C ALA A 831 95.09 37.99 -42.55
N GLN A 832 95.40 36.70 -42.63
CA GLN A 832 95.41 35.94 -43.89
C GLN A 832 94.13 35.13 -43.96
N GLY A 833 93.16 35.62 -44.73
CA GLY A 833 91.82 35.03 -44.84
C GLY A 833 91.84 33.62 -45.43
N PHE A 834 91.34 32.65 -44.68
CA PHE A 834 91.10 31.29 -45.15
C PHE A 834 89.92 30.65 -44.41
N VAL A 835 89.15 29.85 -45.17
CA VAL A 835 87.91 29.20 -44.71
C VAL A 835 88.19 27.76 -44.28
N LEU A 836 87.89 27.43 -43.02
CA LEU A 836 87.88 26.05 -42.53
C LEU A 836 86.62 25.31 -43.00
N GLU A 837 86.73 24.02 -43.38
CA GLU A 837 85.57 23.20 -43.78
C GLU A 837 84.65 22.91 -42.59
N LYS A 838 83.58 23.70 -42.46
CA LYS A 838 82.69 23.72 -41.29
C LYS A 838 82.32 22.33 -40.72
N CYS A 839 81.92 21.36 -41.55
CA CYS A 839 81.49 20.04 -41.06
C CYS A 839 82.61 19.19 -40.44
N SER A 840 83.82 19.22 -41.00
CA SER A 840 84.93 18.41 -40.47
C SER A 840 85.44 19.01 -39.17
N THR A 841 85.60 20.33 -39.13
CA THR A 841 86.08 21.06 -37.96
C THR A 841 85.07 21.01 -36.82
N GLU A 842 83.77 21.14 -37.10
CA GLU A 842 82.70 21.10 -36.09
C GLU A 842 82.61 19.73 -35.38
N ASN A 843 82.85 18.62 -36.11
CA ASN A 843 82.87 17.28 -35.50
C ASN A 843 84.06 17.07 -34.56
N THR A 844 85.27 17.49 -34.95
CA THR A 844 86.48 17.41 -34.12
C THR A 844 86.44 18.39 -32.95
N ILE A 845 85.91 19.60 -33.16
CA ILE A 845 85.69 20.59 -32.10
C ILE A 845 84.66 20.08 -31.10
N ARG A 846 83.59 19.41 -31.57
CA ARG A 846 82.62 18.75 -30.69
C ARG A 846 83.25 17.63 -29.87
N ALA A 847 84.17 16.85 -30.45
CA ALA A 847 84.91 15.83 -29.72
C ALA A 847 85.81 16.44 -28.62
N LEU A 848 86.57 17.48 -28.95
CA LEU A 848 87.39 18.23 -27.98
C LEU A 848 86.53 18.84 -26.87
N ALA A 849 85.46 19.54 -27.24
CA ALA A 849 84.50 20.13 -26.32
C ALA A 849 83.90 19.10 -25.35
N ARG A 850 83.54 17.90 -25.82
CA ARG A 850 83.02 16.84 -24.94
C ARG A 850 84.06 16.41 -23.90
N VAL A 851 85.32 16.23 -24.30
CA VAL A 851 86.37 15.75 -23.38
C VAL A 851 86.73 16.80 -22.31
N ILE A 852 86.69 18.08 -22.64
CA ILE A 852 87.11 19.17 -21.74
C ILE A 852 86.14 19.40 -20.56
N TRP A 853 84.83 19.15 -20.75
CA TRP A 853 83.78 19.58 -19.81
C TRP A 853 83.05 18.43 -19.08
N LEU A 854 83.39 17.16 -19.33
CA LEU A 854 82.86 15.98 -18.62
C LEU A 854 83.69 15.66 -17.35
N PRO A 855 83.09 15.21 -16.23
CA PRO A 855 83.84 14.70 -15.07
C PRO A 855 84.55 13.36 -15.39
N PRO A 856 85.63 13.01 -14.66
CA PRO A 856 86.54 11.94 -15.05
C PRO A 856 85.87 10.56 -14.97
N MET A 857 85.72 9.90 -16.12
CA MET A 857 85.47 8.46 -16.25
C MET A 857 86.62 7.89 -17.08
N ASP A 858 87.22 6.79 -16.63
CA ASP A 858 88.37 6.04 -17.17
C ASP A 858 89.38 6.82 -18.04
N THR A 859 90.50 7.17 -17.40
CA THR A 859 91.51 8.14 -17.84
C THR A 859 92.23 7.81 -19.15
N ASP A 860 92.20 6.57 -19.64
CA ASP A 860 93.02 6.16 -20.78
C ASP A 860 92.31 6.31 -22.15
N GLU A 861 90.99 6.05 -22.22
CA GLU A 861 90.21 6.21 -23.45
C GLU A 861 89.95 7.68 -23.80
N LEU A 862 89.69 8.51 -22.78
CA LEU A 862 89.51 9.96 -22.99
C LEU A 862 90.82 10.63 -23.39
N HIS A 863 91.95 10.20 -22.83
CA HIS A 863 93.24 10.75 -23.20
C HIS A 863 93.61 10.38 -24.64
N THR A 864 93.28 9.19 -25.12
CA THR A 864 93.49 8.81 -26.52
C THR A 864 92.59 9.60 -27.47
N ILE A 865 91.29 9.74 -27.16
CA ILE A 865 90.35 10.56 -27.95
C ILE A 865 90.76 12.05 -27.95
N PHE A 866 91.22 12.57 -26.80
CA PHE A 866 91.72 13.93 -26.70
C PHE A 866 92.97 14.12 -27.56
N THR A 867 93.95 13.23 -27.46
CA THR A 867 95.18 13.30 -28.26
C THR A 867 94.88 13.17 -29.75
N GLU A 868 93.97 12.28 -30.16
CA GLU A 868 93.54 12.15 -31.57
C GLU A 868 92.82 13.40 -32.08
N ALA A 869 91.89 13.96 -31.30
CA ALA A 869 91.17 15.16 -31.69
C ALA A 869 92.06 16.41 -31.66
N PHE A 870 92.96 16.52 -30.67
CA PHE A 870 93.94 17.59 -30.55
C PHE A 870 94.94 17.54 -31.71
N THR A 871 95.54 16.38 -32.00
CA THR A 871 96.46 16.21 -33.15
C THR A 871 95.74 16.39 -34.48
N GLY A 872 94.48 16.00 -34.58
CA GLY A 872 93.62 16.28 -35.74
C GLY A 872 93.43 17.78 -35.99
N VAL A 873 93.04 18.56 -34.97
CA VAL A 873 92.84 20.01 -35.12
C VAL A 873 94.17 20.73 -35.28
N HIS A 874 95.20 20.36 -34.51
CA HIS A 874 96.54 20.94 -34.63
C HIS A 874 97.14 20.69 -36.02
N SER A 875 97.01 19.47 -36.57
CA SER A 875 97.50 19.18 -37.92
C SER A 875 96.72 19.93 -39.00
N GLN A 876 95.40 20.10 -38.87
CA GLN A 876 94.61 20.90 -39.79
C GLN A 876 95.01 22.40 -39.76
N LEU A 877 95.22 22.96 -38.57
CA LEU A 877 95.67 24.34 -38.41
C LEU A 877 97.12 24.55 -38.89
N SER A 878 98.01 23.60 -38.60
CA SER A 878 99.43 23.64 -38.96
C SER A 878 99.65 23.46 -40.46
N GLN A 879 98.92 22.53 -41.12
CA GLN A 879 98.92 22.39 -42.59
C GLN A 879 98.47 23.66 -43.32
N LYS A 880 97.68 24.51 -42.66
CA LYS A 880 97.15 25.77 -43.20
C LYS A 880 97.92 27.00 -42.74
N ALA A 881 99.09 26.82 -42.11
CA ALA A 881 99.98 27.88 -41.64
C ALA A 881 99.35 28.86 -40.62
N GLN A 882 98.35 28.42 -39.85
CA GLN A 882 97.73 29.22 -38.79
C GLN A 882 98.47 29.02 -37.45
N THR A 883 99.74 29.42 -37.43
CA THR A 883 100.66 29.15 -36.31
C THR A 883 100.18 29.74 -34.98
N GLU A 884 99.46 30.87 -35.01
CA GLU A 884 98.96 31.51 -33.78
C GLU A 884 97.76 30.77 -33.16
N MET A 885 96.85 30.25 -33.98
CA MET A 885 95.74 29.42 -33.51
C MET A 885 96.24 28.05 -33.02
N CYS A 886 97.28 27.48 -33.63
CA CYS A 886 97.97 26.31 -33.08
C CYS A 886 98.53 26.60 -31.68
N LEU A 887 99.21 27.74 -31.51
CA LEU A 887 99.79 28.14 -30.22
C LEU A 887 98.73 28.42 -29.15
N GLN A 888 97.59 29.01 -29.53
CA GLN A 888 96.46 29.18 -28.62
C GLN A 888 95.83 27.83 -28.24
N LEU A 889 95.62 26.92 -29.19
CA LEU A 889 95.11 25.57 -28.92
C LEU A 889 96.04 24.82 -27.94
N CYS A 890 97.37 24.91 -28.14
CA CYS A 890 98.36 24.34 -27.23
C CYS A 890 98.33 24.99 -25.84
N SER A 891 98.22 26.31 -25.76
CA SER A 891 98.12 27.04 -24.47
C SER A 891 96.88 26.63 -23.68
N VAL A 892 95.73 26.56 -24.34
CA VAL A 892 94.46 26.25 -23.68
C VAL A 892 94.40 24.76 -23.28
N ALA A 893 94.93 23.84 -24.11
CA ALA A 893 95.06 22.42 -23.77
C ALA A 893 96.00 22.18 -22.56
N ASN A 894 97.12 22.89 -22.49
CA ASN A 894 98.08 22.74 -21.39
C ASN A 894 97.58 23.34 -20.06
N GLN A 895 96.78 24.40 -20.11
CA GLN A 895 96.11 24.93 -18.91
C GLN A 895 95.09 23.93 -18.33
N HIS A 896 94.49 23.07 -19.16
CA HIS A 896 93.59 22.00 -18.71
C HIS A 896 94.36 20.82 -18.10
N ASN A 897 95.45 20.36 -18.74
CA ASN A 897 96.33 19.29 -18.21
C ASN A 897 96.94 19.60 -16.84
N ALA A 898 97.07 20.88 -16.46
CA ALA A 898 97.56 21.27 -15.15
C ALA A 898 96.62 20.92 -13.97
N ARG A 899 95.39 20.45 -14.24
CA ARG A 899 94.42 20.08 -13.20
C ARG A 899 94.47 18.61 -12.77
N ASP A 900 94.80 17.68 -13.66
CA ASP A 900 94.72 16.25 -13.36
C ASP A 900 95.81 15.49 -14.14
N ILE A 901 96.67 14.75 -13.42
CA ILE A 901 97.73 13.83 -13.89
C ILE A 901 99.16 14.42 -13.87
N ALA A 902 99.88 14.15 -12.79
CA ALA A 902 101.31 14.46 -12.63
C ALA A 902 102.27 13.48 -13.35
N SER A 903 101.81 12.74 -14.38
CA SER A 903 102.61 11.63 -14.93
C SER A 903 102.64 11.45 -16.44
N GLN A 904 101.89 12.20 -17.25
CA GLN A 904 102.07 12.23 -18.70
C GLN A 904 101.84 13.65 -19.20
N GLN A 905 102.91 14.44 -19.32
CA GLN A 905 102.84 15.71 -20.04
C GLN A 905 102.54 15.40 -21.49
N LEU A 906 101.47 15.98 -22.04
CA LEU A 906 101.20 15.96 -23.47
C LEU A 906 102.36 16.73 -24.13
N GLU A 907 103.36 16.00 -24.66
CA GLU A 907 104.47 16.60 -25.40
C GLU A 907 103.93 17.17 -26.71
N CYS A 908 103.49 18.44 -26.67
CA CYS A 908 103.21 19.20 -27.87
C CYS A 908 104.54 19.46 -28.58
N GLU A 909 104.87 18.64 -29.59
CA GLU A 909 105.97 18.96 -30.51
C GLU A 909 105.60 20.21 -31.33
N ILE A 910 106.01 21.37 -30.84
CA ILE A 910 105.82 22.63 -31.55
C ILE A 910 106.77 22.64 -32.77
N SER A 911 106.20 22.81 -33.96
CA SER A 911 106.96 22.86 -35.20
C SER A 911 107.91 24.06 -35.23
N ARG A 912 108.95 23.99 -36.07
CA ARG A 912 109.94 25.08 -36.19
C ARG A 912 109.32 26.44 -36.57
N HIS A 913 108.25 26.43 -37.37
CA HIS A 913 107.54 27.64 -37.78
C HIS A 913 106.74 28.25 -36.63
N GLU A 914 106.11 27.42 -35.80
CA GLU A 914 105.40 27.86 -34.60
C GLU A 914 106.35 28.40 -33.52
N LYS A 915 107.58 27.87 -33.42
CA LYS A 915 108.64 28.41 -32.53
C LYS A 915 109.13 29.79 -32.96
N GLU A 916 109.27 30.02 -34.26
CA GLU A 916 109.65 31.34 -34.80
C GLU A 916 108.50 32.35 -34.65
N ALA A 917 107.26 31.93 -34.90
CA ALA A 917 106.08 32.74 -34.64
C ALA A 917 105.96 33.10 -33.16
N LEU A 918 106.14 32.14 -32.24
CA LEU A 918 106.10 32.38 -30.79
C LEU A 918 107.16 33.40 -30.36
N LYS A 919 108.40 33.29 -30.88
CA LYS A 919 109.45 34.29 -30.63
C LYS A 919 109.05 35.67 -31.17
N ALA A 920 108.51 35.76 -32.38
CA ALA A 920 108.03 37.01 -32.94
C ALA A 920 106.88 37.61 -32.12
N MET A 921 105.96 36.77 -31.62
CA MET A 921 104.81 37.17 -30.81
C MET A 921 105.23 37.67 -29.43
N VAL A 922 106.13 36.96 -28.73
CA VAL A 922 106.71 37.42 -27.45
C VAL A 922 107.48 38.72 -27.63
N MET A 923 108.22 38.87 -28.73
CA MET A 923 108.92 40.12 -29.07
C MET A 923 107.94 41.28 -29.40
N ARG A 924 106.83 41.03 -30.10
CA ARG A 924 105.77 42.03 -30.36
C ARG A 924 105.06 42.43 -29.06
N ALA A 925 104.70 41.46 -28.22
CA ALA A 925 104.02 41.70 -26.94
C ALA A 925 104.90 42.50 -25.97
N THR A 926 106.20 42.19 -25.89
CA THR A 926 107.15 42.91 -25.04
C THR A 926 107.44 44.34 -25.53
N THR A 927 107.42 44.57 -26.85
CA THR A 927 107.63 45.91 -27.43
C THR A 927 106.40 46.82 -27.33
N GLN A 928 105.18 46.28 -27.29
CA GLN A 928 103.93 47.04 -27.21
C GLN A 928 103.43 47.32 -25.76
N LYS A 929 104.20 46.94 -24.72
CA LYS A 929 103.89 47.16 -23.27
C LYS A 929 102.51 46.63 -22.79
N HIS A 930 101.90 45.69 -23.49
CA HIS A 930 100.72 44.96 -23.04
C HIS A 930 100.97 43.46 -23.26
N ILE A 931 101.57 42.80 -22.26
CA ILE A 931 101.78 41.36 -22.27
C ILE A 931 100.67 40.70 -21.45
N ASP A 932 99.89 39.80 -22.06
CA ASP A 932 99.04 38.88 -21.32
C ASP A 932 99.92 37.82 -20.64
N PHE A 933 100.36 38.15 -19.42
CA PHE A 933 101.26 37.30 -18.64
C PHE A 933 100.66 35.93 -18.33
N VAL A 934 99.34 35.77 -18.35
CA VAL A 934 98.68 34.48 -18.07
C VAL A 934 98.76 33.56 -19.28
N PHE A 935 98.50 34.11 -20.47
CA PHE A 935 98.71 33.39 -21.72
C PHE A 935 100.17 32.99 -21.90
N VAL A 936 101.10 33.94 -21.72
CA VAL A 936 102.54 33.70 -21.86
C VAL A 936 103.05 32.69 -20.82
N ALA A 937 102.64 32.79 -19.56
CA ALA A 937 103.02 31.83 -18.53
C ALA A 937 102.42 30.43 -18.78
N GLY A 938 101.17 30.34 -19.25
CA GLY A 938 100.56 29.06 -19.62
C GLY A 938 101.29 28.38 -20.77
N LEU A 939 101.73 29.15 -21.77
CA LEU A 939 102.45 28.65 -22.93
C LEU A 939 103.88 28.21 -22.57
N PHE A 940 104.60 28.95 -21.71
CA PHE A 940 105.91 28.54 -21.19
C PHE A 940 105.83 27.31 -20.28
N ASN A 941 104.79 27.19 -19.45
CA ASN A 941 104.59 26.01 -18.60
C ASN A 941 104.24 24.75 -19.41
N GLY A 942 103.70 24.91 -20.62
CA GLY A 942 103.32 23.83 -21.51
C GLY A 942 104.40 23.40 -22.52
N LEU A 943 105.52 24.11 -22.55
CA LEU A 943 106.69 23.77 -23.38
C LEU A 943 107.60 22.79 -22.64
N PRO A 944 108.31 21.88 -23.34
CA PRO A 944 109.38 21.09 -22.75
C PRO A 944 110.36 22.03 -22.04
N PRO A 945 110.89 21.69 -20.85
CA PRO A 945 111.76 22.59 -20.09
C PRO A 945 113.01 23.02 -20.87
N SER A 946 113.47 22.22 -21.83
CA SER A 946 114.56 22.57 -22.74
C SER A 946 114.21 23.62 -23.81
N GLU A 947 112.93 23.81 -24.10
CA GLU A 947 112.43 24.79 -25.08
C GLU A 947 111.86 26.05 -24.42
N ALA A 948 111.44 25.96 -23.16
CA ALA A 948 111.00 27.08 -22.35
C ALA A 948 112.15 27.95 -21.80
N LEU A 949 113.31 27.33 -21.54
CA LEU A 949 114.59 27.98 -21.21
C LEU A 949 115.20 28.66 -22.44
#